data_AF-Q1K596-F1
#
_entry.id   AF-Q1K596-F1
#
_cell.length_a   1.000
_cell.length_b   1.000
_cell.length_c   1.000
_cell.angle_alpha   90.00
_cell.angle_beta   90.00
_cell.angle_gamma   90.00
#
_symmetry.space_group_name_H-M   'P 1'
#
loop_
_entity.id
_entity.type
_entity.pdbx_description
1 polymer ?
#
loop_
_entity_poly.entity_id
_entity_poly.type
_entity_poly.pdbx_seq_one_letter_code
_entity_poly.pdbx_strand_id
1 'polypeptide(L)'
;MPPKKRAAKAGANKLVPDQERKKYNDYYYFYRRGEPERRRNKVKLASQPLNLRLHHGVVPDETFPWRTNEGLQRYDEYYTWLAEQNDQMQIDQKESWDSNDNESEESESEDSDDEEKKEQAETEKWETARGLTKDMYEKGAGLHFCKILGAGGMGIICVFVSYDENQTPTFWTVKRDIGGYDEVAKERETTRTFLRAPHIVQVFHPYKEKHLEDTDDDEPLKKRARTERSQAEVRKESRAARAGQRVASIARKAGTAARQPPPIGPTDQVEQVPKSMVMEYVARGSLYEWLEGLGKTKAGTEPDLRIPNRVLWDMMACFMKMCLAMEYPPLIFFPNVPESDPLAEDFVWNTDDRDDGNMVPELNPGPHNGYVDKPAGSSLIHFDIDTQNVLIGDFDSESREGKHRVHPTHPHFERMTDSHDGTPMFKLIDFGLARDMSVDDACRRNLKDLWGHRRCGKPGFYLPEQFTREWEAIVESPDAQQARVAGQYSWKSNLWQLALIMHIVITFRWNPTNTIHPLRDADLIYGPPNDLPLKRQRKRSYPTYGAHLLDPQYDHVPFRLRHLVARCLCEVPDDRPSFEEIRAEIQWAWDHESAEEKEAARQWSRTHFEKPPPPVIPPWKKVEQWAKQKTILRFDQYLEKYPPK
;
A
#
# COMPACT_ATOMS: atom_id res chain seq x y z
N MET A 1 -6.28 18.43 -64.55
CA MET A 1 -6.86 17.17 -64.03
C MET A 1 -6.37 16.96 -62.61
N PRO A 2 -7.24 16.84 -61.59
CA PRO A 2 -6.82 16.59 -60.22
C PRO A 2 -6.69 15.08 -59.93
N PRO A 3 -5.91 14.67 -58.90
CA PRO A 3 -5.55 13.27 -58.69
C PRO A 3 -6.65 12.47 -57.96
N LYS A 4 -6.70 11.17 -58.28
CA LYS A 4 -7.68 10.18 -57.81
C LYS A 4 -7.52 9.86 -56.32
N LYS A 5 -8.61 9.96 -55.56
CA LYS A 5 -8.74 9.46 -54.18
C LYS A 5 -8.69 7.92 -54.15
N ARG A 6 -7.85 7.33 -53.29
CA ARG A 6 -7.89 5.90 -52.93
C ARG A 6 -8.86 5.69 -51.76
N ALA A 7 -9.77 4.76 -51.91
CA ALA A 7 -10.71 4.33 -50.87
C ALA A 7 -10.02 3.42 -49.83
N ALA A 8 -10.20 3.71 -48.55
CA ALA A 8 -9.80 2.86 -47.45
C ALA A 8 -10.86 1.76 -47.21
N LYS A 9 -10.43 0.51 -47.07
CA LYS A 9 -11.27 -0.62 -46.67
C LYS A 9 -11.49 -0.57 -45.16
N ALA A 10 -12.76 -0.51 -44.74
CA ALA A 10 -13.17 -0.71 -43.35
C ALA A 10 -12.96 -2.17 -42.95
N GLY A 11 -12.15 -2.41 -41.91
CA GLY A 11 -12.08 -3.68 -41.20
C GLY A 11 -13.13 -3.71 -40.10
N ALA A 12 -14.03 -4.69 -40.14
CA ALA A 12 -15.02 -4.91 -39.09
C ALA A 12 -14.33 -5.50 -37.85
N ASN A 13 -14.27 -4.73 -36.76
CA ASN A 13 -13.92 -5.26 -35.45
C ASN A 13 -15.13 -5.98 -34.86
N LYS A 14 -14.93 -7.24 -34.46
CA LYS A 14 -15.92 -8.05 -33.75
C LYS A 14 -16.08 -7.50 -32.33
N LEU A 15 -17.29 -7.05 -32.00
CA LEU A 15 -17.71 -6.72 -30.63
C LEU A 15 -17.67 -7.98 -29.75
N VAL A 16 -17.25 -7.80 -28.50
CA VAL A 16 -17.29 -8.82 -27.44
C VAL A 16 -18.76 -9.13 -27.10
N PRO A 17 -19.16 -10.40 -26.88
CA PRO A 17 -20.56 -10.75 -26.64
C PRO A 17 -21.12 -10.23 -25.30
N ASP A 18 -22.35 -9.70 -25.34
CA ASP A 18 -23.14 -9.15 -24.21
C ASP A 18 -23.28 -10.06 -22.96
N GLN A 19 -22.97 -11.36 -23.08
CA GLN A 19 -23.08 -12.30 -21.97
C GLN A 19 -22.03 -12.10 -20.87
N GLU A 20 -20.84 -11.58 -21.20
CA GLU A 20 -19.86 -11.23 -20.16
C GLU A 20 -20.33 -9.99 -19.39
N ARG A 21 -20.93 -9.00 -20.05
CA ARG A 21 -21.42 -7.74 -19.43
C ARG A 21 -22.44 -7.97 -18.31
N LYS A 22 -23.26 -9.03 -18.42
CA LYS A 22 -24.30 -9.35 -17.43
C LYS A 22 -23.73 -9.91 -16.11
N LYS A 23 -22.68 -10.75 -16.18
CA LYS A 23 -21.99 -11.31 -14.99
C LYS A 23 -21.28 -10.25 -14.15
N TYR A 24 -20.93 -9.10 -14.73
CA TYR A 24 -20.25 -8.00 -14.03
C TYR A 24 -21.21 -7.04 -13.32
N ASN A 25 -22.50 -6.99 -13.71
CA ASN A 25 -23.48 -6.06 -13.14
C ASN A 25 -24.22 -6.61 -11.90
N ASP A 26 -24.31 -7.93 -11.71
CA ASP A 26 -25.10 -8.53 -10.62
C ASP A 26 -24.49 -8.28 -9.22
N TYR A 27 -23.20 -7.95 -9.13
CA TYR A 27 -22.55 -7.60 -7.85
C TYR A 27 -22.89 -6.18 -7.35
N TYR A 28 -23.42 -5.31 -8.22
CA TYR A 28 -23.74 -3.91 -7.88
C TYR A 28 -25.08 -3.74 -7.13
N TYR A 29 -25.85 -4.82 -6.95
CA TYR A 29 -27.14 -4.76 -6.26
C TYR A 29 -27.03 -4.59 -4.73
N PHE A 30 -25.85 -4.78 -4.13
CA PHE A 30 -25.66 -4.64 -2.68
C PHE A 30 -25.58 -3.19 -2.17
N TYR A 31 -25.28 -2.21 -3.03
CA TYR A 31 -25.12 -0.80 -2.61
C TYR A 31 -26.40 0.05 -2.71
N ARG A 32 -27.57 -0.55 -3.03
CA ARG A 32 -28.78 0.20 -3.45
C ARG A 32 -30.03 -0.04 -2.59
N ARG A 33 -29.90 -0.18 -1.26
CA ARG A 33 -31.05 -0.07 -0.35
C ARG A 33 -30.86 1.10 0.61
N GLY A 34 -31.39 2.25 0.21
CA GLY A 34 -31.41 3.46 1.02
C GLY A 34 -32.11 4.63 0.33
N GLU A 35 -33.29 4.42 -0.28
CA GLU A 35 -34.26 5.49 -0.53
C GLU A 35 -35.69 4.95 -0.54
N PRO A 36 -36.67 5.61 0.11
CA PRO A 36 -38.06 5.19 0.10
C PRO A 36 -38.82 5.68 -1.14
N GLU A 37 -39.63 4.78 -1.70
CA GLU A 37 -40.55 5.02 -2.82
C GLU A 37 -41.44 6.26 -2.63
N ARG A 38 -41.22 7.31 -3.43
CA ARG A 38 -42.19 8.40 -3.59
C ARG A 38 -43.33 7.97 -4.52
N ARG A 39 -44.48 7.67 -3.92
CA ARG A 39 -45.77 7.50 -4.60
C ARG A 39 -46.13 8.75 -5.41
N ARG A 40 -46.42 8.53 -6.70
CA ARG A 40 -46.98 9.53 -7.62
C ARG A 40 -48.38 9.94 -7.19
N ASN A 41 -48.58 11.21 -6.86
CA ASN A 41 -49.89 11.84 -6.93
C ASN A 41 -49.88 12.96 -7.98
N LYS A 42 -50.75 12.79 -8.97
CA LYS A 42 -51.02 13.73 -10.07
C LYS A 42 -51.76 14.95 -9.51
N VAL A 43 -51.20 16.14 -9.66
CA VAL A 43 -51.97 17.39 -9.57
C VAL A 43 -51.74 18.19 -10.86
N LYS A 44 -52.86 18.65 -11.44
CA LYS A 44 -52.97 19.34 -12.73
C LYS A 44 -52.23 20.68 -12.70
N LEU A 45 -51.36 20.92 -13.68
CA LEU A 45 -50.86 22.26 -14.01
C LEU A 45 -51.96 23.05 -14.73
N ALA A 46 -52.30 24.22 -14.20
CA ALA A 46 -52.92 25.31 -14.94
C ALA A 46 -51.85 26.39 -15.16
N SER A 47 -51.79 26.86 -16.40
CA SER A 47 -50.89 27.88 -16.92
C SER A 47 -51.30 29.29 -16.47
N GLN A 48 -50.31 30.15 -16.19
CA GLN A 48 -50.15 31.49 -16.79
C GLN A 48 -48.88 32.21 -16.28
N PRO A 49 -48.33 33.20 -17.03
CA PRO A 49 -47.00 33.77 -16.80
C PRO A 49 -47.05 35.14 -16.11
N LEU A 50 -46.03 35.47 -15.29
CA LEU A 50 -45.73 36.85 -14.96
C LEU A 50 -44.26 37.05 -14.55
N ASN A 51 -43.63 38.02 -15.23
CA ASN A 51 -42.35 38.64 -14.88
C ASN A 51 -42.43 39.30 -13.49
N LEU A 52 -41.38 39.21 -12.67
CA LEU A 52 -40.60 40.35 -12.13
C LEU A 52 -39.69 39.95 -10.95
N ARG A 53 -38.43 40.43 -11.05
CA ARG A 53 -37.48 40.88 -10.02
C ARG A 53 -37.09 39.94 -8.85
N LEU A 54 -35.79 39.61 -8.88
CA LEU A 54 -34.97 39.12 -7.77
C LEU A 54 -35.02 40.07 -6.57
N HIS A 55 -35.59 39.59 -5.46
CA HIS A 55 -35.26 40.04 -4.11
C HIS A 55 -34.69 38.84 -3.34
N HIS A 56 -33.52 39.06 -2.72
CA HIS A 56 -32.91 38.12 -1.78
C HIS A 56 -33.87 37.84 -0.62
N GLY A 57 -34.47 36.65 -0.63
CA GLY A 57 -35.25 36.11 0.48
C GLY A 57 -34.46 35.03 1.20
N VAL A 58 -34.24 35.23 2.49
CA VAL A 58 -33.81 34.22 3.46
C VAL A 58 -34.76 33.02 3.36
N VAL A 59 -34.21 31.83 3.13
CA VAL A 59 -34.97 30.58 3.20
C VAL A 59 -35.32 30.33 4.68
N PRO A 60 -36.58 30.07 5.06
CA PRO A 60 -36.95 29.75 6.43
C PRO A 60 -36.25 28.46 6.90
N ASP A 61 -35.73 28.47 8.12
CA ASP A 61 -34.97 27.41 8.80
C ASP A 61 -35.73 26.07 9.00
N GLU A 62 -36.92 25.90 8.41
CA GLU A 62 -37.81 24.76 8.67
C GLU A 62 -37.59 23.56 7.73
N THR A 63 -36.54 23.54 6.90
CA THR A 63 -36.30 22.43 5.95
C THR A 63 -35.26 21.39 6.39
N PHE A 64 -34.63 21.54 7.56
CA PHE A 64 -33.61 20.60 8.01
C PHE A 64 -33.69 20.31 9.52
N PRO A 65 -34.39 19.23 9.93
CA PRO A 65 -34.69 18.96 11.34
C PRO A 65 -33.47 18.65 12.21
N TRP A 66 -32.26 18.47 11.68
CA TRP A 66 -31.03 18.15 12.45
C TRP A 66 -30.24 19.37 12.95
N ARG A 67 -30.74 20.60 12.74
CA ARG A 67 -30.08 21.83 13.22
C ARG A 67 -30.55 22.33 14.58
N THR A 68 -31.55 21.69 15.19
CA THR A 68 -32.00 22.01 16.55
C THR A 68 -31.45 20.98 17.54
N ASN A 69 -31.29 21.34 18.81
CA ASN A 69 -30.96 20.39 19.89
C ASN A 69 -32.00 19.25 19.95
N GLU A 70 -33.25 19.53 19.61
CA GLU A 70 -34.34 18.55 19.49
C GLU A 70 -34.10 17.58 18.30
N GLY A 71 -33.46 18.05 17.23
CA GLY A 71 -33.04 17.25 16.09
C GLY A 71 -31.88 16.30 16.38
N LEU A 72 -30.89 16.77 17.14
CA LEU A 72 -29.81 15.94 17.67
C LEU A 72 -30.34 14.91 18.67
N GLN A 73 -31.26 15.30 19.54
CA GLN A 73 -31.90 14.39 20.49
C GLN A 73 -32.71 13.30 19.77
N ARG A 74 -33.49 13.65 18.73
CA ARG A 74 -34.19 12.65 17.89
C ARG A 74 -33.24 11.77 17.08
N TYR A 75 -32.06 12.27 16.74
CA TYR A 75 -31.02 11.50 16.06
C TYR A 75 -30.40 10.49 17.03
N ASP A 76 -30.06 10.89 18.25
CA ASP A 76 -29.59 9.99 19.30
C ASP A 76 -30.66 8.96 19.69
N GLU A 77 -31.93 9.37 19.84
CA GLU A 77 -33.07 8.47 20.06
C GLU A 77 -33.24 7.45 18.91
N TYR A 78 -32.99 7.85 17.67
CA TYR A 78 -33.04 6.94 16.51
C TYR A 78 -31.90 5.90 16.54
N TYR A 79 -30.70 6.27 16.98
CA TYR A 79 -29.58 5.33 17.12
C TYR A 79 -29.69 4.44 18.35
N THR A 80 -30.23 4.95 19.46
CA THR A 80 -30.61 4.14 20.62
C THR A 80 -31.70 3.14 20.22
N TRP A 81 -32.72 3.56 19.48
CA TRP A 81 -33.75 2.66 18.95
C TRP A 81 -33.15 1.62 17.99
N LEU A 82 -32.23 1.99 17.10
CA LEU A 82 -31.52 1.03 16.22
C LEU A 82 -30.68 0.02 17.02
N ALA A 83 -30.01 0.46 18.09
CA ALA A 83 -29.25 -0.41 18.98
C ALA A 83 -30.19 -1.36 19.74
N GLU A 84 -31.31 -0.86 20.26
CA GLU A 84 -32.36 -1.66 20.90
C GLU A 84 -33.01 -2.65 19.93
N GLN A 85 -33.23 -2.28 18.67
CA GLN A 85 -33.73 -3.19 17.64
C GLN A 85 -32.69 -4.26 17.27
N ASN A 86 -31.39 -3.91 17.28
CA ASN A 86 -30.33 -4.87 17.03
C ASN A 86 -30.17 -5.84 18.21
N ASP A 87 -30.28 -5.36 19.44
CA ASP A 87 -30.30 -6.19 20.65
C ASP A 87 -31.57 -7.04 20.71
N GLN A 88 -32.74 -6.51 20.36
CA GLN A 88 -33.98 -7.29 20.27
C GLN A 88 -33.88 -8.33 19.15
N MET A 89 -33.25 -8.02 18.01
CA MET A 89 -33.04 -8.98 16.93
C MET A 89 -32.01 -10.06 17.33
N GLN A 90 -31.03 -9.74 18.16
CA GLN A 90 -30.10 -10.70 18.77
C GLN A 90 -30.80 -11.56 19.84
N ILE A 91 -31.70 -10.98 20.64
CA ILE A 91 -32.53 -11.69 21.62
C ILE A 91 -33.52 -12.59 20.89
N ASP A 92 -34.20 -12.12 19.85
CA ASP A 92 -35.14 -12.90 19.04
C ASP A 92 -34.41 -14.00 18.26
N GLN A 93 -33.17 -13.76 17.81
CA GLN A 93 -32.31 -14.81 17.25
C GLN A 93 -31.92 -15.83 18.33
N LYS A 94 -31.58 -15.38 19.54
CA LYS A 94 -31.22 -16.26 20.65
C LYS A 94 -32.41 -17.07 21.16
N GLU A 95 -33.60 -16.47 21.27
CA GLU A 95 -34.84 -17.14 21.63
C GLU A 95 -35.34 -18.04 20.49
N SER A 96 -35.09 -17.70 19.23
CA SER A 96 -35.30 -18.59 18.07
C SER A 96 -34.32 -19.78 18.06
N TRP A 97 -33.14 -19.64 18.64
CA TRP A 97 -32.18 -20.74 18.82
C TRP A 97 -32.59 -21.61 20.02
N ASP A 98 -32.87 -21.01 21.17
CA ASP A 98 -33.26 -21.73 22.40
C ASP A 98 -34.64 -22.42 22.28
N SER A 99 -35.49 -22.00 21.32
CA SER A 99 -36.80 -22.65 21.06
C SER A 99 -36.76 -23.76 20.00
N ASN A 100 -35.65 -23.92 19.27
CA ASN A 100 -35.43 -25.02 18.32
C ASN A 100 -34.67 -26.21 18.92
N ASP A 101 -34.13 -26.07 20.14
CA ASP A 101 -33.35 -27.11 20.83
C ASP A 101 -34.17 -28.27 21.42
N ASN A 102 -35.44 -28.43 21.02
CA ASN A 102 -36.26 -29.56 21.46
C ASN A 102 -36.68 -30.54 20.36
N GLU A 103 -36.33 -30.34 19.08
CA GLU A 103 -36.68 -31.31 18.00
C GLU A 103 -35.64 -31.50 16.85
N SER A 104 -34.33 -31.27 17.03
CA SER A 104 -33.37 -31.72 15.99
C SER A 104 -31.97 -32.11 16.49
N GLU A 105 -31.77 -33.40 16.75
CA GLU A 105 -30.48 -34.07 17.00
C GLU A 105 -29.59 -34.24 15.72
N GLU A 106 -29.78 -33.44 14.65
CA GLU A 106 -29.11 -33.68 13.34
C GLU A 106 -28.18 -32.54 12.83
N SER A 107 -27.72 -31.59 13.66
CA SER A 107 -26.86 -30.48 13.18
C SER A 107 -25.43 -30.40 13.73
N GLU A 108 -24.95 -31.38 14.51
CA GLU A 108 -23.58 -31.37 15.07
C GLU A 108 -22.44 -31.62 14.05
N SER A 109 -22.71 -31.79 12.74
CA SER A 109 -21.66 -32.12 11.77
C SER A 109 -20.92 -30.92 11.15
N GLU A 110 -21.51 -29.72 11.13
CA GLU A 110 -20.89 -28.57 10.42
C GLU A 110 -19.73 -27.92 11.20
N ASP A 111 -19.75 -27.96 12.54
CA ASP A 111 -18.69 -27.36 13.35
C ASP A 111 -17.37 -28.15 13.31
N SER A 112 -17.44 -29.46 13.05
CA SER A 112 -16.25 -30.34 13.02
C SER A 112 -15.33 -30.05 11.82
N ASP A 113 -15.90 -29.72 10.66
CA ASP A 113 -15.14 -29.43 9.43
C ASP A 113 -14.37 -28.11 9.53
N ASP A 114 -14.87 -27.15 10.30
CA ASP A 114 -14.25 -25.82 10.44
C ASP A 114 -13.12 -25.81 11.47
N GLU A 115 -13.21 -26.64 12.53
CA GLU A 115 -12.08 -26.89 13.43
C GLU A 115 -10.94 -27.61 12.72
N GLU A 116 -11.24 -28.64 11.91
CA GLU A 116 -10.21 -29.38 11.16
C GLU A 116 -9.47 -28.45 10.17
N LYS A 117 -10.20 -27.59 9.43
CA LYS A 117 -9.60 -26.60 8.52
C LYS A 117 -8.72 -25.59 9.27
N LYS A 118 -9.15 -25.14 10.47
CA LYS A 118 -8.34 -24.22 11.30
C LYS A 118 -7.07 -24.89 11.78
N GLU A 119 -7.15 -26.14 12.25
CA GLU A 119 -5.98 -26.90 12.69
C GLU A 119 -5.02 -27.19 11.53
N GLN A 120 -5.55 -27.54 10.35
CA GLN A 120 -4.76 -27.75 9.14
C GLN A 120 -4.05 -26.47 8.71
N ALA A 121 -4.77 -25.34 8.66
CA ALA A 121 -4.18 -24.04 8.31
C ALA A 121 -3.11 -23.62 9.32
N GLU A 122 -3.33 -23.85 10.61
CA GLU A 122 -2.33 -23.55 11.63
C GLU A 122 -1.10 -24.45 11.49
N THR A 123 -1.29 -25.73 11.20
CA THR A 123 -0.19 -26.68 10.92
C THR A 123 0.63 -26.24 9.71
N GLU A 124 -0.01 -25.86 8.59
CA GLU A 124 0.65 -25.39 7.38
C GLU A 124 1.49 -24.11 7.63
N LYS A 125 0.98 -23.17 8.45
CA LYS A 125 1.75 -21.98 8.86
C LYS A 125 3.03 -22.36 9.58
N TRP A 126 2.94 -23.27 10.56
CA TRP A 126 4.09 -23.71 11.34
C TRP A 126 5.10 -24.51 10.51
N GLU A 127 4.63 -25.35 9.60
CA GLU A 127 5.49 -26.06 8.64
C GLU A 127 6.21 -25.07 7.71
N THR A 128 5.52 -24.04 7.24
CA THR A 128 6.12 -22.98 6.42
C THR A 128 7.16 -22.18 7.20
N ALA A 129 6.87 -21.80 8.45
CA ALA A 129 7.82 -21.13 9.34
C ALA A 129 9.07 -22.00 9.60
N ARG A 130 8.89 -23.32 9.76
CA ARG A 130 9.99 -24.27 9.90
C ARG A 130 10.83 -24.36 8.62
N GLY A 131 10.17 -24.46 7.47
CA GLY A 131 10.83 -24.46 6.16
C GLY A 131 11.65 -23.18 5.94
N LEU A 132 11.12 -22.04 6.38
CA LEU A 132 11.81 -20.76 6.34
C LEU A 132 13.03 -20.72 7.27
N THR A 133 12.89 -21.21 8.50
CA THR A 133 13.99 -21.30 9.47
C THR A 133 15.13 -22.16 8.93
N LYS A 134 14.78 -23.32 8.36
CA LYS A 134 15.75 -24.21 7.72
C LYS A 134 16.46 -23.53 6.54
N ASP A 135 15.72 -22.84 5.67
CA ASP A 135 16.27 -22.11 4.53
C ASP A 135 17.27 -21.03 4.95
N MET A 136 16.92 -20.22 5.96
CA MET A 136 17.80 -19.19 6.50
C MET A 136 19.09 -19.77 7.10
N TYR A 137 18.98 -20.91 7.79
CA TYR A 137 20.14 -21.59 8.35
C TYR A 137 21.04 -22.23 7.27
N GLU A 138 20.46 -23.00 6.35
CA GLU A 138 21.21 -23.75 5.33
C GLU A 138 22.00 -22.82 4.41
N LYS A 139 21.50 -21.61 4.19
CA LYS A 139 22.17 -20.58 3.41
C LYS A 139 23.07 -19.66 4.25
N GLY A 140 23.23 -19.95 5.55
CA GLY A 140 24.19 -19.26 6.41
C GLY A 140 23.83 -17.81 6.76
N ALA A 141 22.54 -17.45 6.76
CA ALA A 141 22.10 -16.08 7.04
C ALA A 141 22.31 -15.63 8.49
N GLY A 142 22.63 -16.55 9.42
CA GLY A 142 22.79 -16.22 10.84
C GLY A 142 21.49 -15.74 11.52
N LEU A 143 20.33 -16.05 10.94
CA LEU A 143 19.02 -15.65 11.44
C LEU A 143 18.36 -16.78 12.24
N HIS A 144 17.92 -16.47 13.46
CA HIS A 144 17.21 -17.38 14.34
C HIS A 144 15.73 -17.00 14.43
N PHE A 145 14.83 -17.96 14.23
CA PHE A 145 13.39 -17.72 14.29
C PHE A 145 12.94 -17.31 15.70
N CYS A 146 12.07 -16.30 15.79
CA CYS A 146 11.46 -15.84 17.03
C CYS A 146 9.96 -16.19 17.10
N LYS A 147 9.16 -15.64 16.19
CA LYS A 147 7.69 -15.79 16.18
C LYS A 147 7.09 -15.54 14.80
N ILE A 148 5.86 -15.99 14.60
CA ILE A 148 5.03 -15.62 13.46
C ILE A 148 4.34 -14.28 13.80
N LEU A 149 4.38 -13.30 12.88
CA LEU A 149 3.63 -12.04 13.00
C LEU A 149 2.23 -12.17 12.40
N GLY A 150 2.14 -12.83 11.25
CA GLY A 150 0.89 -13.01 10.55
C GLY A 150 1.04 -14.02 9.43
N ALA A 151 -0.09 -14.58 9.00
CA ALA A 151 -0.18 -15.44 7.83
C ALA A 151 -1.45 -15.10 7.08
N GLY A 152 -1.36 -15.04 5.76
CA GLY A 152 -2.48 -14.76 4.87
C GLY A 152 -2.32 -15.47 3.53
N GLY A 153 -3.27 -15.25 2.62
CA GLY A 153 -3.31 -15.94 1.32
C GLY A 153 -2.08 -15.73 0.43
N MET A 154 -1.25 -14.72 0.73
CA MET A 154 -0.03 -14.40 -0.03
C MET A 154 1.26 -14.87 0.67
N GLY A 155 1.18 -15.42 1.88
CA GLY A 155 2.37 -15.88 2.59
C GLY A 155 2.33 -15.78 4.11
N ILE A 156 3.47 -16.08 4.71
CA ILE A 156 3.74 -15.95 6.14
C ILE A 156 4.76 -14.84 6.38
N ILE A 157 4.59 -14.10 7.46
CA ILE A 157 5.54 -13.11 7.96
C ILE A 157 6.03 -13.56 9.34
N CYS A 158 7.34 -13.65 9.49
CA CYS A 158 7.99 -14.12 10.71
C CYS A 158 9.00 -13.09 11.22
N VAL A 159 9.21 -13.02 12.53
CA VAL A 159 10.35 -12.33 13.14
C VAL A 159 11.51 -13.29 13.30
N PHE A 160 12.69 -12.83 12.92
CA PHE A 160 13.97 -13.46 13.17
C PHE A 160 14.87 -12.55 14.00
N VAL A 161 15.90 -13.11 14.62
CA VAL A 161 16.94 -12.39 15.35
C VAL A 161 18.32 -12.86 14.89
N SER A 162 19.24 -11.92 14.67
CA SER A 162 20.67 -12.17 14.56
C SER A 162 21.40 -11.54 15.74
N TYR A 163 22.65 -11.92 15.95
CA TYR A 163 23.50 -11.35 16.98
C TYR A 163 24.76 -10.79 16.34
N ASP A 164 25.17 -9.60 16.77
CA ASP A 164 26.48 -9.06 16.41
C ASP A 164 27.61 -9.71 17.26
N GLU A 165 28.85 -9.28 17.03
CA GLU A 165 30.02 -9.79 17.78
C GLU A 165 29.89 -9.57 19.30
N ASN A 166 29.14 -8.55 19.70
CA ASN A 166 28.89 -8.17 21.09
C ASN A 166 27.65 -8.85 21.70
N GLN A 167 27.04 -9.82 21.00
CA GLN A 167 25.79 -10.48 21.40
C GLN A 167 24.58 -9.52 21.48
N THR A 168 24.64 -8.38 20.79
CA THR A 168 23.50 -7.46 20.68
C THR A 168 22.49 -8.03 19.69
N PRO A 169 21.23 -8.27 20.08
CA PRO A 169 20.23 -8.82 19.18
C PRO A 169 19.78 -7.77 18.16
N THR A 170 19.65 -8.20 16.91
CA THR A 170 19.04 -7.43 15.82
C THR A 170 17.89 -8.21 15.25
N PHE A 171 16.70 -7.61 15.25
CA PHE A 171 15.49 -8.26 14.77
C PHE A 171 15.27 -7.97 13.30
N TRP A 172 14.71 -8.95 12.60
CA TRP A 172 14.42 -8.92 11.18
C TRP A 172 13.02 -9.43 10.93
N THR A 173 12.37 -8.92 9.90
CA THR A 173 11.10 -9.45 9.41
C THR A 173 11.35 -10.26 8.15
N VAL A 174 10.82 -11.48 8.07
CA VAL A 174 10.99 -12.33 6.89
C VAL A 174 9.63 -12.76 6.35
N LYS A 175 9.35 -12.39 5.10
CA LYS A 175 8.15 -12.79 4.35
C LYS A 175 8.48 -13.97 3.43
N ARG A 176 7.59 -14.95 3.35
CA ARG A 176 7.71 -16.12 2.45
C ARG A 176 6.35 -16.51 1.89
N ASP A 177 6.29 -16.85 0.60
CA ASP A 177 5.08 -17.39 -0.03
C ASP A 177 4.65 -18.72 0.63
N ILE A 178 3.34 -18.86 0.84
CA ILE A 178 2.67 -20.14 1.12
C ILE A 178 2.12 -20.61 -0.23
N GLY A 179 2.47 -21.82 -0.69
CA GLY A 179 1.96 -22.37 -1.95
C GLY A 179 2.85 -22.19 -3.19
N GLY A 180 4.05 -21.62 -3.05
CA GLY A 180 5.07 -21.64 -4.11
C GLY A 180 4.80 -20.73 -5.31
N TYR A 181 3.94 -19.73 -5.14
CA TYR A 181 3.84 -18.62 -6.08
C TYR A 181 5.12 -17.77 -6.04
N ASP A 182 5.44 -17.07 -7.14
CA ASP A 182 6.59 -16.13 -7.19
C ASP A 182 6.16 -14.70 -6.81
N GLU A 183 5.14 -14.53 -5.96
CA GLU A 183 4.59 -13.22 -5.63
C GLU A 183 5.50 -12.45 -4.66
N VAL A 184 6.04 -13.08 -3.61
CA VAL A 184 7.03 -12.42 -2.73
C VAL A 184 8.31 -12.07 -3.49
N ALA A 185 8.68 -12.84 -4.53
CA ALA A 185 9.83 -12.50 -5.36
C ALA A 185 9.60 -11.21 -6.18
N LYS A 186 8.41 -11.06 -6.78
CA LYS A 186 8.03 -9.82 -7.49
C LYS A 186 7.91 -8.63 -6.55
N GLU A 187 7.30 -8.84 -5.39
CA GLU A 187 7.19 -7.83 -4.33
C GLU A 187 8.58 -7.40 -3.85
N ARG A 188 9.50 -8.34 -3.66
CA ARG A 188 10.88 -8.04 -3.28
C ARG A 188 11.57 -7.16 -4.31
N GLU A 189 11.43 -7.47 -5.60
CA GLU A 189 12.02 -6.67 -6.66
C GLU A 189 11.45 -5.25 -6.69
N THR A 190 10.12 -5.14 -6.55
CA THR A 190 9.45 -3.83 -6.48
C THR A 190 9.92 -3.04 -5.26
N THR A 191 9.95 -3.68 -4.09
CA THR A 191 10.37 -3.04 -2.83
C THR A 191 11.85 -2.64 -2.88
N ARG A 192 12.70 -3.43 -3.55
CA ARG A 192 14.13 -3.13 -3.73
C ARG A 192 14.35 -1.79 -4.43
N THR A 193 13.47 -1.38 -5.35
CA THR A 193 13.58 -0.06 -6.02
C THR A 193 13.54 1.12 -5.04
N PHE A 194 13.01 0.91 -3.82
CA PHE A 194 12.92 1.87 -2.73
C PHE A 194 14.06 1.79 -1.71
N LEU A 195 15.10 1.01 -1.98
CA LEU A 195 16.27 0.98 -1.12
C LEU A 195 16.76 2.42 -0.91
N ARG A 196 17.03 2.77 0.35
CA ARG A 196 17.40 4.11 0.84
C ARG A 196 16.28 5.14 0.94
N ALA A 197 15.01 4.78 0.76
CA ALA A 197 13.87 5.65 1.08
C ALA A 197 13.43 5.44 2.54
N PRO A 198 13.75 6.35 3.49
CA PRO A 198 13.48 6.15 4.92
C PRO A 198 12.03 5.79 5.24
N HIS A 199 11.07 6.36 4.50
CA HIS A 199 9.62 6.18 4.76
C HIS A 199 9.05 4.93 4.09
N ILE A 200 9.88 4.07 3.49
CA ILE A 200 9.52 2.75 2.98
C ILE A 200 10.34 1.70 3.74
N VAL A 201 9.76 0.53 4.01
CA VAL A 201 10.52 -0.56 4.66
C VAL A 201 11.71 -0.99 3.82
N GLN A 202 12.86 -1.14 4.45
CA GLN A 202 14.08 -1.56 3.79
C GLN A 202 14.14 -3.09 3.66
N VAL A 203 14.54 -3.55 2.48
CA VAL A 203 14.75 -4.97 2.14
C VAL A 203 16.24 -5.29 2.16
N PHE A 204 16.57 -6.46 2.67
CA PHE A 204 17.94 -6.94 2.85
C PHE A 204 18.16 -8.24 2.08
N HIS A 205 19.38 -8.41 1.59
CA HIS A 205 19.83 -9.69 1.08
C HIS A 205 20.42 -10.51 2.25
N PRO A 206 19.80 -11.62 2.65
CA PRO A 206 20.23 -12.36 3.85
C PRO A 206 21.52 -13.16 3.67
N TYR A 207 22.03 -13.27 2.44
CA TYR A 207 23.18 -14.10 2.13
C TYR A 207 24.34 -13.21 1.75
N LYS A 208 25.50 -13.49 2.35
CA LYS A 208 26.79 -13.14 1.75
C LYS A 208 26.79 -13.82 0.39
N GLU A 209 26.61 -13.08 -0.69
CA GLU A 209 26.93 -13.63 -2.01
C GLU A 209 28.37 -14.11 -1.85
N LYS A 210 28.58 -15.42 -1.92
CA LYS A 210 29.94 -15.91 -2.10
C LYS A 210 30.31 -15.30 -3.43
N HIS A 211 31.11 -14.24 -3.41
CA HIS A 211 31.93 -13.91 -4.56
C HIS A 211 32.48 -15.27 -4.98
N LEU A 212 32.02 -15.75 -6.14
CA LEU A 212 32.68 -16.85 -6.81
C LEU A 212 34.07 -16.30 -6.96
N GLU A 213 34.97 -16.67 -6.04
CA GLU A 213 36.39 -16.37 -6.17
C GLU A 213 36.68 -16.79 -7.60
N ASP A 214 36.92 -15.80 -8.47
CA ASP A 214 37.36 -16.03 -9.83
C ASP A 214 38.54 -16.94 -9.63
N THR A 215 38.34 -18.23 -9.86
CA THR A 215 39.40 -19.20 -9.74
C THR A 215 40.38 -18.74 -10.80
N ASP A 216 41.49 -18.15 -10.34
CA ASP A 216 42.70 -17.78 -11.09
C ASP A 216 43.34 -19.05 -11.69
N ASP A 217 42.55 -19.89 -12.34
CA ASP A 217 42.99 -20.85 -13.33
C ASP A 217 43.31 -20.05 -14.59
N ASP A 218 44.44 -19.34 -14.50
CA ASP A 218 45.28 -18.83 -15.55
C ASP A 218 45.71 -20.01 -16.47
N GLU A 219 44.76 -20.59 -17.22
CA GLU A 219 45.09 -21.34 -18.41
C GLU A 219 45.24 -20.34 -19.57
N PRO A 220 46.41 -20.23 -20.22
CA PRO A 220 46.64 -19.27 -21.28
C PRO A 220 45.88 -19.68 -22.55
N LEU A 221 44.59 -19.37 -22.60
CA LEU A 221 43.76 -19.47 -23.79
C LEU A 221 44.16 -18.39 -24.79
N LYS A 222 45.15 -18.78 -25.60
CA LYS A 222 45.53 -18.23 -26.90
C LYS A 222 44.37 -17.48 -27.56
N LYS A 223 44.59 -16.18 -27.81
CA LYS A 223 44.13 -15.40 -28.97
C LYS A 223 43.05 -16.09 -29.81
N ARG A 224 41.78 -16.05 -29.38
CA ARG A 224 40.67 -16.15 -30.33
C ARG A 224 40.25 -14.74 -30.71
N ALA A 225 40.63 -14.41 -31.93
CA ALA A 225 40.28 -13.19 -32.62
C ALA A 225 38.79 -12.87 -32.43
N ARG A 226 38.54 -11.60 -32.12
CA ARG A 226 37.24 -10.94 -32.16
C ARG A 226 36.77 -10.97 -33.63
N THR A 227 36.14 -12.06 -34.05
CA THR A 227 35.53 -12.14 -35.38
C THR A 227 34.26 -11.29 -35.34
N GLU A 228 34.27 -10.19 -36.08
CA GLU A 228 33.09 -9.41 -36.40
C GLU A 228 31.97 -10.33 -36.92
N ARG A 229 30.92 -10.51 -36.12
CA ARG A 229 29.70 -11.21 -36.55
C ARG A 229 29.12 -10.44 -37.73
N SER A 230 29.26 -10.99 -38.94
CA SER A 230 28.71 -10.37 -40.13
C SER A 230 27.19 -10.30 -40.04
N GLN A 231 26.59 -9.19 -40.50
CA GLN A 231 25.13 -9.00 -40.56
C GLN A 231 24.39 -10.13 -41.33
N ALA A 232 25.11 -10.97 -42.08
CA ALA A 232 24.58 -12.16 -42.73
C ALA A 232 24.20 -13.27 -41.73
N GLU A 233 24.95 -13.45 -40.63
CA GLU A 233 24.64 -14.44 -39.59
C GLU A 233 23.41 -14.04 -38.78
N VAL A 234 23.31 -12.77 -38.38
CA VAL A 234 22.14 -12.23 -37.68
C VAL A 234 20.86 -12.37 -38.54
N ARG A 235 20.99 -12.19 -39.87
CA ARG A 235 19.89 -12.43 -40.81
C ARG A 235 19.55 -13.90 -40.99
N LYS A 236 20.51 -14.82 -40.82
CA LYS A 236 20.30 -16.27 -40.89
C LYS A 236 19.57 -16.78 -39.65
N GLU A 237 19.94 -16.30 -38.47
CA GLU A 237 19.23 -16.56 -37.20
C GLU A 237 17.81 -16.01 -37.22
N SER A 238 17.63 -14.78 -37.69
CA SER A 238 16.29 -14.15 -37.82
C SER A 238 15.38 -14.91 -38.81
N ARG A 239 15.94 -15.51 -39.87
CA ARG A 239 15.19 -16.36 -40.80
C ARG A 239 14.85 -17.72 -40.19
N ALA A 240 15.76 -18.32 -39.41
CA ALA A 240 15.51 -19.57 -38.70
C ALA A 240 14.40 -19.42 -37.64
N ALA A 241 14.41 -18.31 -36.88
CA ALA A 241 13.39 -18.00 -35.90
C ALA A 241 11.99 -17.80 -36.54
N ARG A 242 11.93 -17.09 -37.69
CA ARG A 242 10.67 -16.92 -38.44
C ARG A 242 10.18 -18.21 -39.09
N ALA A 243 11.09 -19.10 -39.50
CA ALA A 243 10.72 -20.42 -40.02
C ALA A 243 10.13 -21.31 -38.91
N GLY A 244 10.72 -21.30 -37.70
CA GLY A 244 10.21 -22.02 -36.54
C GLY A 244 8.81 -21.57 -36.11
N GLN A 245 8.56 -20.25 -36.09
CA GLN A 245 7.22 -19.71 -35.78
C GLN A 245 6.17 -20.07 -36.83
N ARG A 246 6.53 -20.13 -38.11
CA ARG A 246 5.61 -20.53 -39.19
C ARG A 246 5.21 -22.01 -39.07
N VAL A 247 6.17 -22.89 -38.80
CA VAL A 247 5.92 -24.33 -38.59
C VAL A 247 5.05 -24.57 -37.35
N ALA A 248 5.31 -23.86 -36.25
CA ALA A 248 4.50 -23.94 -35.03
C ALA A 248 3.06 -23.41 -35.22
N SER A 249 2.85 -22.44 -36.13
CA SER A 249 1.51 -21.94 -36.47
C SER A 249 0.71 -22.89 -37.37
N ILE A 250 1.40 -23.63 -38.25
CA ILE A 250 0.79 -24.62 -39.14
C ILE A 250 0.44 -25.89 -38.34
N ALA A 251 1.32 -26.33 -37.43
CA ALA A 251 1.06 -27.45 -36.53
C ALA A 251 -0.15 -27.18 -35.61
N ARG A 252 -0.30 -25.94 -35.10
CA ARG A 252 -1.47 -25.53 -34.30
C ARG A 252 -2.80 -25.51 -35.07
N LYS A 253 -2.77 -25.31 -36.39
CA LYS A 253 -3.97 -25.37 -37.24
C LYS A 253 -4.33 -26.78 -37.72
N ALA A 254 -3.39 -27.73 -37.67
CA ALA A 254 -3.56 -29.07 -38.24
C ALA A 254 -3.98 -30.16 -37.23
N GLY A 255 -4.27 -29.81 -35.96
CA GLY A 255 -4.85 -30.73 -34.98
C GLY A 255 -4.09 -32.05 -34.79
N THR A 256 -2.78 -32.07 -35.01
CA THR A 256 -1.97 -33.29 -34.99
C THR A 256 -1.22 -33.40 -33.66
N ALA A 257 -1.30 -34.59 -33.05
CA ALA A 257 -0.79 -34.91 -31.73
C ALA A 257 0.67 -34.50 -31.49
N ALA A 258 0.92 -33.98 -30.29
CA ALA A 258 2.19 -33.44 -29.83
C ALA A 258 3.34 -34.46 -29.90
N ARG A 259 4.40 -34.13 -30.65
CA ARG A 259 5.73 -34.72 -30.43
C ARG A 259 6.36 -34.01 -29.22
N GLN A 260 6.83 -34.78 -28.24
CA GLN A 260 7.60 -34.25 -27.13
C GLN A 260 8.87 -33.55 -27.65
N PRO A 261 9.26 -32.40 -27.08
CA PRO A 261 10.55 -31.77 -27.38
C PRO A 261 11.70 -32.70 -26.95
N PRO A 262 12.86 -32.63 -27.63
CA PRO A 262 14.03 -33.40 -27.24
C PRO A 262 14.46 -33.02 -25.80
N PRO A 263 15.05 -33.97 -25.05
CA PRO A 263 15.52 -33.71 -23.70
C PRO A 263 16.57 -32.59 -23.76
N ILE A 264 16.26 -31.50 -23.08
CA ILE A 264 17.21 -30.45 -22.76
C ILE A 264 18.28 -31.12 -21.90
N GLY A 265 19.54 -31.08 -22.34
CA GLY A 265 20.67 -31.57 -21.54
C GLY A 265 20.77 -30.83 -20.20
N PRO A 266 21.62 -31.28 -19.26
CA PRO A 266 21.82 -30.60 -17.99
C PRO A 266 22.43 -29.22 -18.25
N THR A 267 21.57 -28.24 -18.50
CA THR A 267 21.91 -26.85 -18.76
C THR A 267 21.58 -26.11 -17.50
N ASP A 268 22.60 -25.43 -17.01
CA ASP A 268 22.59 -24.25 -16.16
C ASP A 268 21.71 -24.37 -14.91
N GLN A 269 22.36 -24.41 -13.75
CA GLN A 269 21.69 -24.19 -12.47
C GLN A 269 21.04 -22.80 -12.54
N VAL A 270 19.77 -22.76 -12.99
CA VAL A 270 18.95 -21.56 -12.92
C VAL A 270 18.91 -21.20 -11.45
N GLU A 271 19.63 -20.14 -11.12
CA GLU A 271 19.74 -19.62 -9.77
C GLU A 271 18.32 -19.45 -9.24
N GLN A 272 17.96 -20.28 -8.25
CA GLN A 272 16.60 -20.29 -7.73
C GLN A 272 16.37 -18.96 -7.05
N VAL A 273 15.54 -18.12 -7.67
CA VAL A 273 15.13 -16.83 -7.10
C VAL A 273 14.71 -17.07 -5.64
N PRO A 274 15.30 -16.36 -4.67
CA PRO A 274 15.00 -16.64 -3.27
C PRO A 274 13.50 -16.44 -3.04
N LYS A 275 12.83 -17.46 -2.49
CA LYS A 275 11.38 -17.47 -2.19
C LYS A 275 11.01 -16.67 -0.94
N SER A 276 11.95 -15.90 -0.43
CA SER A 276 11.84 -15.15 0.81
C SER A 276 12.39 -13.74 0.62
N MET A 277 11.82 -12.83 1.39
CA MET A 277 12.21 -11.44 1.46
C MET A 277 12.51 -11.12 2.92
N VAL A 278 13.74 -10.67 3.19
CA VAL A 278 14.16 -10.20 4.52
C VAL A 278 14.04 -8.68 4.54
N MET A 279 13.48 -8.15 5.61
CA MET A 279 13.17 -6.75 5.79
C MET A 279 13.61 -6.30 7.19
N GLU A 280 13.75 -4.98 7.37
CA GLU A 280 13.92 -4.42 8.71
C GLU A 280 12.73 -4.78 9.61
N TYR A 281 13.00 -4.90 10.91
CA TYR A 281 11.96 -5.07 11.90
C TYR A 281 11.54 -3.71 12.47
N VAL A 282 10.25 -3.39 12.33
CA VAL A 282 9.67 -2.15 12.84
C VAL A 282 8.91 -2.45 14.13
N ALA A 283 9.54 -2.10 15.27
CA ALA A 283 9.14 -2.65 16.57
C ALA A 283 7.76 -2.18 17.06
N ARG A 284 7.33 -0.96 16.75
CA ARG A 284 6.06 -0.39 17.27
C ARG A 284 4.82 -0.88 16.50
N GLY A 285 4.99 -1.82 15.58
CA GLY A 285 3.90 -2.43 14.84
C GLY A 285 3.26 -1.47 13.84
N SER A 286 2.02 -1.77 13.50
CA SER A 286 1.23 -1.00 12.54
C SER A 286 0.48 0.16 13.19
N LEU A 287 0.20 1.19 12.37
CA LEU A 287 -0.70 2.28 12.74
C LEU A 287 -2.09 1.75 13.10
N TYR A 288 -2.50 0.61 12.51
CA TYR A 288 -3.73 -0.07 12.85
C TYR A 288 -3.74 -0.48 14.34
N GLU A 289 -2.76 -1.28 14.76
CA GLU A 289 -2.68 -1.79 16.13
C GLU A 289 -2.61 -0.65 17.15
N TRP A 290 -1.89 0.43 16.80
CA TRP A 290 -1.80 1.62 17.64
C TRP A 290 -3.14 2.36 17.78
N LEU A 291 -3.82 2.63 16.67
CA LEU A 291 -5.14 3.27 16.69
C LEU A 291 -6.17 2.40 17.44
N GLU A 292 -6.03 1.07 17.38
CA GLU A 292 -6.95 0.14 18.02
C GLU A 292 -6.74 0.18 19.53
N GLY A 293 -5.47 0.20 19.95
CA GLY A 293 -5.07 0.43 21.33
C GLY A 293 -5.64 1.74 21.88
N LEU A 294 -5.46 2.85 21.15
CA LEU A 294 -6.03 4.15 21.54
C LEU A 294 -7.56 4.13 21.61
N GLY A 295 -8.23 3.48 20.64
CA GLY A 295 -9.68 3.36 20.60
C GLY A 295 -10.25 2.63 21.82
N LYS A 296 -9.60 1.55 22.27
CA LYS A 296 -9.96 0.83 23.50
C LYS A 296 -9.83 1.71 24.74
N THR A 297 -8.84 2.60 24.79
CA THR A 297 -8.68 3.59 25.87
C THR A 297 -9.74 4.70 25.81
N LYS A 298 -10.20 5.09 24.60
CA LYS A 298 -11.23 6.13 24.40
C LYS A 298 -12.63 5.76 24.86
N ALA A 299 -12.96 4.47 24.94
CA ALA A 299 -14.29 4.01 25.35
C ALA A 299 -14.63 4.30 26.83
N GLY A 300 -13.77 5.03 27.56
CA GLY A 300 -13.82 5.11 29.02
C GLY A 300 -14.05 6.47 29.66
N THR A 301 -13.37 7.59 29.32
CA THR A 301 -13.53 8.85 30.11
C THR A 301 -12.70 10.08 29.68
N GLU A 302 -11.65 9.99 28.87
CA GLU A 302 -10.69 11.10 28.76
C GLU A 302 -10.89 12.00 27.53
N PRO A 303 -11.29 13.28 27.71
CA PRO A 303 -11.32 14.28 26.63
C PRO A 303 -9.93 14.68 26.11
N ASP A 304 -8.85 14.18 26.73
CA ASP A 304 -7.46 14.59 26.50
C ASP A 304 -6.70 13.73 25.49
N LEU A 305 -7.30 12.67 24.93
CA LEU A 305 -6.65 11.83 23.90
C LEU A 305 -6.71 12.45 22.49
N ARG A 306 -6.39 13.75 22.42
CA ARG A 306 -6.21 14.50 21.18
C ARG A 306 -4.77 14.34 20.73
N ILE A 307 -4.58 13.95 19.47
CA ILE A 307 -3.24 13.91 18.87
C ILE A 307 -2.77 15.37 18.71
N PRO A 308 -1.59 15.75 19.22
CA PRO A 308 -1.05 17.08 19.05
C PRO A 308 -0.96 17.45 17.57
N ASN A 309 -1.26 18.71 17.26
CA ASN A 309 -1.28 19.21 15.88
C ASN A 309 0.04 18.98 15.15
N ARG A 310 1.16 19.08 15.87
CA ARG A 310 2.49 18.78 15.35
C ARG A 310 2.61 17.35 14.84
N VAL A 311 2.19 16.37 15.65
CA VAL A 311 2.25 14.95 15.31
C VAL A 311 1.39 14.68 14.08
N LEU A 312 0.23 15.32 13.97
CA LEU A 312 -0.63 15.23 12.79
C LEU A 312 0.06 15.78 11.52
N TRP A 313 0.78 16.89 11.63
CA TRP A 313 1.57 17.43 10.51
C TRP A 313 2.78 16.56 10.15
N ASP A 314 3.46 15.98 11.14
CA ASP A 314 4.60 15.08 10.93
C ASP A 314 4.16 13.75 10.28
N MET A 315 2.98 13.23 10.64
CA MET A 315 2.33 12.12 9.93
C MET A 315 2.06 12.48 8.46
N MET A 316 1.46 13.64 8.20
CA MET A 316 1.20 14.10 6.83
C MET A 316 2.51 14.26 6.03
N ALA A 317 3.58 14.71 6.68
CA ALA A 317 4.91 14.80 6.07
C ALA A 317 5.47 13.42 5.71
N CYS A 318 5.36 12.42 6.59
CA CYS A 318 5.73 11.03 6.27
C CYS A 318 4.96 10.51 5.06
N PHE A 319 3.64 10.71 5.04
CA PHE A 319 2.78 10.24 3.95
C PHE A 319 3.14 10.89 2.61
N MET A 320 3.44 12.19 2.60
CA MET A 320 3.94 12.85 1.40
C MET A 320 5.27 12.22 0.93
N LYS A 321 6.19 11.91 1.85
CA LYS A 321 7.48 11.27 1.51
C LYS A 321 7.30 9.85 0.97
N MET A 322 6.34 9.07 1.50
CA MET A 322 5.97 7.77 0.92
C MET A 322 5.51 7.90 -0.54
N CYS A 323 4.63 8.89 -0.83
CA CYS A 323 4.21 9.19 -2.20
C CYS A 323 5.39 9.60 -3.09
N LEU A 324 6.31 10.43 -2.58
CA LEU A 324 7.50 10.84 -3.31
C LEU A 324 8.42 9.66 -3.62
N ALA A 325 8.66 8.76 -2.65
CA ALA A 325 9.45 7.54 -2.85
C ALA A 325 8.81 6.66 -3.93
N MET A 326 7.49 6.47 -3.91
CA MET A 326 6.79 5.68 -4.93
C MET A 326 6.88 6.30 -6.31
N GLU A 327 6.72 7.62 -6.44
CA GLU A 327 6.80 8.32 -7.72
C GLU A 327 8.24 8.47 -8.24
N TYR A 328 9.22 8.61 -7.35
CA TYR A 328 10.64 8.77 -7.67
C TYR A 328 11.51 7.79 -6.85
N PRO A 329 11.46 6.47 -7.15
CA PRO A 329 12.20 5.47 -6.39
C PRO A 329 13.72 5.74 -6.43
N PRO A 330 14.42 5.80 -5.29
CA PRO A 330 15.81 6.24 -5.26
C PRO A 330 16.75 5.47 -6.17
N LEU A 331 16.62 4.14 -6.26
CA LEU A 331 17.49 3.31 -7.10
C LEU A 331 17.31 3.58 -8.61
N ILE A 332 16.13 3.99 -9.03
CA ILE A 332 15.84 4.25 -10.45
C ILE A 332 16.34 5.65 -10.84
N PHE A 333 16.15 6.63 -9.96
CA PHE A 333 16.38 8.04 -10.29
C PHE A 333 17.77 8.54 -9.87
N PHE A 334 18.44 7.85 -8.94
CA PHE A 334 19.80 8.16 -8.50
C PHE A 334 20.74 6.94 -8.65
N PRO A 335 20.90 6.36 -9.86
CA PRO A 335 21.73 5.18 -10.07
C PRO A 335 23.23 5.48 -9.91
N ASN A 336 23.65 6.72 -10.15
CA ASN A 336 25.06 7.14 -10.10
C ASN A 336 25.55 7.52 -8.70
N VAL A 337 24.86 7.09 -7.63
CA VAL A 337 25.53 7.04 -6.32
C VAL A 337 26.65 6.00 -6.49
N PRO A 338 27.94 6.39 -6.43
CA PRO A 338 29.03 5.65 -7.06
C PRO A 338 29.00 4.15 -6.79
N GLU A 339 28.87 3.34 -7.84
CA GLU A 339 29.17 1.89 -7.81
C GLU A 339 30.57 1.61 -7.27
N SER A 340 31.49 2.57 -7.39
CA SER A 340 32.88 2.46 -6.99
C SER A 340 33.15 2.76 -5.50
N ASP A 341 32.15 2.71 -4.64
CA ASP A 341 32.46 2.31 -3.27
C ASP A 341 32.61 0.77 -3.33
N PRO A 342 33.82 0.20 -3.25
CA PRO A 342 34.02 -1.25 -3.25
C PRO A 342 33.26 -1.96 -2.12
N LEU A 343 32.63 -1.22 -1.20
CA LEU A 343 31.66 -1.77 -0.26
C LEU A 343 30.31 -2.09 -0.89
N ALA A 344 29.87 -1.48 -2.00
CA ALA A 344 28.53 -1.63 -2.56
C ALA A 344 28.21 -3.02 -3.13
N GLU A 345 29.21 -3.71 -3.70
CA GLU A 345 29.07 -5.09 -4.18
C GLU A 345 29.61 -6.12 -3.16
N ASP A 346 30.61 -5.75 -2.35
CA ASP A 346 31.13 -6.55 -1.23
C ASP A 346 30.37 -6.29 0.10
N PHE A 347 29.14 -5.72 0.03
CA PHE A 347 28.22 -5.47 1.16
C PHE A 347 27.58 -6.78 1.66
N VAL A 348 28.43 -7.76 1.87
CA VAL A 348 28.39 -8.63 3.03
C VAL A 348 28.27 -7.72 4.25
N TRP A 349 27.05 -7.46 4.71
CA TRP A 349 26.80 -6.67 5.91
C TRP A 349 27.53 -7.32 7.11
N ASN A 350 28.73 -6.84 7.42
CA ASN A 350 29.25 -6.96 8.77
C ASN A 350 28.31 -6.16 9.64
N THR A 351 27.71 -6.81 10.62
CA THR A 351 26.76 -6.22 11.57
C THR A 351 27.33 -5.01 12.34
N ASP A 352 28.65 -4.78 12.27
CA ASP A 352 29.37 -3.65 12.83
C ASP A 352 29.53 -2.42 11.91
N ASP A 353 29.36 -2.54 10.59
CA ASP A 353 29.47 -1.41 9.63
C ASP A 353 28.11 -0.75 9.34
N ARG A 354 27.40 -0.41 10.42
CA ARG A 354 26.17 0.40 10.42
C ARG A 354 26.43 1.89 10.20
N ASP A 355 27.57 2.27 9.62
CA ASP A 355 27.96 3.67 9.45
C ASP A 355 27.28 4.27 8.19
N ASP A 356 26.04 4.72 8.40
CA ASP A 356 25.00 4.98 7.41
C ASP A 356 25.14 6.24 6.52
N GLY A 357 26.28 6.57 5.93
CA GLY A 357 26.47 7.83 5.18
C GLY A 357 25.59 8.10 3.92
N ASN A 358 24.74 7.17 3.45
CA ASN A 358 24.20 7.21 2.07
C ASN A 358 22.66 7.02 1.95
N MET A 359 21.85 7.45 2.91
CA MET A 359 20.39 7.58 2.66
C MET A 359 20.14 8.72 1.67
N VAL A 360 19.27 8.51 0.68
CA VAL A 360 18.89 9.54 -0.27
C VAL A 360 17.54 10.09 0.20
N PRO A 361 17.47 11.36 0.63
CA PRO A 361 16.18 11.98 0.96
C PRO A 361 15.18 11.78 -0.17
N GLU A 362 13.90 11.59 0.14
CA GLU A 362 12.86 11.50 -0.88
C GLU A 362 12.74 12.84 -1.62
N LEU A 363 13.56 13.00 -2.65
CA LEU A 363 13.69 14.23 -3.39
C LEU A 363 12.59 14.33 -4.44
N ASN A 364 11.97 15.50 -4.51
CA ASN A 364 11.29 15.92 -5.72
C ASN A 364 12.38 16.37 -6.70
N PRO A 365 12.54 15.76 -7.89
CA PRO A 365 13.54 16.12 -8.88
C PRO A 365 13.17 17.44 -9.60
N GLY A 366 12.90 18.48 -8.82
CA GLY A 366 12.58 19.81 -9.33
C GLY A 366 13.77 20.44 -10.07
N PRO A 367 13.53 21.52 -10.82
CA PRO A 367 14.53 22.14 -11.69
C PRO A 367 15.77 22.68 -10.95
N HIS A 368 15.68 22.85 -9.63
CA HIS A 368 16.79 23.29 -8.78
C HIS A 368 17.90 22.26 -8.59
N ASN A 369 17.66 20.98 -8.93
CA ASN A 369 18.66 19.91 -8.82
C ASN A 369 19.49 19.71 -10.10
N GLY A 370 19.50 20.69 -11.02
CA GLY A 370 20.29 20.63 -12.26
C GLY A 370 19.67 19.76 -13.37
N TYR A 371 18.53 19.10 -13.11
CA TYR A 371 17.73 18.46 -14.14
C TYR A 371 16.90 19.52 -14.88
N VAL A 372 17.26 19.78 -16.14
CA VAL A 372 16.58 20.76 -17.01
C VAL A 372 15.15 20.33 -17.29
N ASP A 373 14.88 19.03 -17.30
CA ASP A 373 13.55 18.43 -17.41
C ASP A 373 13.30 17.52 -16.20
N LYS A 374 12.20 17.75 -15.49
CA LYS A 374 11.77 16.86 -14.41
C LYS A 374 11.54 15.47 -15.02
N PRO A 375 12.27 14.42 -14.59
CA PRO A 375 12.09 13.11 -15.17
C PRO A 375 10.66 12.64 -14.90
N ALA A 376 10.06 11.95 -15.87
CA ALA A 376 8.75 11.34 -15.69
C ALA A 376 8.84 10.40 -14.48
N GLY A 377 7.93 10.56 -13.52
CA GLY A 377 7.88 9.66 -12.37
C GLY A 377 7.50 8.24 -12.79
N SER A 378 7.76 7.27 -11.91
CA SER A 378 7.48 5.85 -12.14
C SER A 378 5.98 5.56 -12.32
N SER A 379 5.09 6.43 -11.82
CA SER A 379 3.65 6.16 -11.75
C SER A 379 3.32 4.84 -11.03
N LEU A 380 4.15 4.42 -10.07
CA LEU A 380 3.89 3.22 -9.28
C LEU A 380 2.72 3.45 -8.30
N ILE A 381 1.72 2.57 -8.36
CA ILE A 381 0.51 2.61 -7.53
C ILE A 381 0.50 1.41 -6.61
N HIS A 382 0.35 1.64 -5.31
CA HIS A 382 0.40 0.57 -4.31
C HIS A 382 -0.88 -0.29 -4.30
N PHE A 383 -2.04 0.32 -4.56
CA PHE A 383 -3.39 -0.25 -4.48
C PHE A 383 -3.87 -0.73 -3.10
N ASP A 384 -2.97 -1.07 -2.18
CA ASP A 384 -3.32 -1.61 -0.86
C ASP A 384 -2.83 -0.74 0.31
N ILE A 385 -2.93 0.58 0.21
CA ILE A 385 -2.54 1.45 1.33
C ILE A 385 -3.70 1.54 2.33
N ASP A 386 -3.44 1.07 3.53
CA ASP A 386 -4.33 1.20 4.69
C ASP A 386 -3.51 1.24 6.00
N THR A 387 -4.19 1.38 7.13
CA THR A 387 -3.56 1.51 8.45
C THR A 387 -2.69 0.31 8.87
N GLN A 388 -2.93 -0.89 8.35
CA GLN A 388 -2.12 -2.09 8.64
C GLN A 388 -0.79 -2.06 7.87
N ASN A 389 -0.78 -1.42 6.70
CA ASN A 389 0.37 -1.33 5.82
C ASN A 389 1.23 -0.07 6.08
N VAL A 390 0.90 0.71 7.11
CA VAL A 390 1.73 1.81 7.63
C VAL A 390 2.28 1.40 8.99
N LEU A 391 3.58 1.21 9.09
CA LEU A 391 4.29 0.87 10.33
C LEU A 391 4.83 2.10 11.05
N ILE A 392 5.02 1.98 12.35
CA ILE A 392 5.55 3.03 13.23
C ILE A 392 7.02 2.72 13.54
N GLY A 393 7.92 3.48 12.94
CA GLY A 393 9.36 3.40 13.08
C GLY A 393 9.92 3.87 14.42
N ASP A 394 11.24 3.95 14.50
CA ASP A 394 11.96 4.56 15.61
C ASP A 394 11.94 6.10 15.53
N PHE A 395 12.34 6.75 16.62
CA PHE A 395 12.52 8.21 16.67
C PHE A 395 13.88 8.59 16.08
N ASP A 396 13.96 9.74 15.41
CA ASP A 396 15.23 10.22 14.82
C ASP A 396 16.34 10.47 15.87
N SER A 397 15.98 10.69 17.13
CA SER A 397 16.98 10.81 18.21
C SER A 397 17.59 9.46 18.60
N GLU A 398 16.80 8.38 18.52
CA GLU A 398 17.26 7.02 18.86
C GLU A 398 18.20 6.48 17.79
N SER A 399 17.97 6.82 16.51
CA SER A 399 18.89 6.49 15.42
C SER A 399 20.23 7.24 15.54
N ARG A 400 20.21 8.46 16.10
CA ARG A 400 21.42 9.31 16.26
C ARG A 400 22.36 8.91 17.40
N GLU A 401 21.84 8.32 18.48
CA GLU A 401 22.67 7.94 19.64
C GLU A 401 23.31 6.55 19.51
N GLY A 402 22.85 5.70 18.57
CA GLY A 402 23.38 4.34 18.39
C GLY A 402 23.81 4.04 16.97
N LYS A 403 25.12 4.12 16.69
CA LYS A 403 25.86 3.58 15.52
C LYS A 403 25.34 3.89 14.09
N HIS A 404 24.18 4.49 13.92
CA HIS A 404 23.47 4.67 12.66
C HIS A 404 23.47 6.14 12.22
N ARG A 405 24.68 6.68 12.01
CA ARG A 405 24.84 8.07 11.57
C ARG A 405 24.61 8.14 10.07
N VAL A 406 23.43 8.64 9.68
CA VAL A 406 23.29 9.23 8.34
C VAL A 406 24.11 10.50 8.27
N HIS A 407 25.34 10.36 7.78
CA HIS A 407 26.24 11.48 7.56
C HIS A 407 25.63 12.33 6.43
N PRO A 408 25.25 13.60 6.67
CA PRO A 408 24.69 14.46 5.63
C PRO A 408 25.85 14.91 4.72
N THR A 409 26.27 14.05 3.80
CA THR A 409 27.44 14.29 2.94
C THR A 409 27.14 15.15 1.73
N HIS A 410 25.89 15.60 1.52
CA HIS A 410 25.55 16.40 0.36
C HIS A 410 24.91 17.76 0.69
N PRO A 411 25.65 18.88 0.55
CA PRO A 411 25.24 20.24 0.97
C PRO A 411 24.08 20.86 0.15
N HIS A 412 23.43 20.08 -0.73
CA HIS A 412 22.25 20.50 -1.49
C HIS A 412 20.95 19.81 -1.00
N PHE A 413 21.04 18.90 -0.03
CA PHE A 413 19.95 18.04 0.42
C PHE A 413 19.31 18.50 1.75
N GLU A 414 19.72 19.67 2.25
CA GLU A 414 19.64 20.08 3.65
C GLU A 414 18.33 20.76 4.12
N ARG A 415 17.25 20.77 3.30
CA ARG A 415 16.02 21.52 3.68
C ARG A 415 14.76 20.69 3.90
N MET A 416 14.85 19.37 3.76
CA MET A 416 13.80 18.47 4.22
C MET A 416 14.39 17.28 4.99
N THR A 417 15.57 17.48 5.57
CA THR A 417 16.27 16.51 6.40
C THR A 417 15.39 16.18 7.58
N ASP A 418 14.71 15.03 7.47
CA ASP A 418 14.39 14.06 8.51
C ASP A 418 14.73 14.52 9.93
N SER A 419 13.98 15.50 10.41
CA SER A 419 13.88 15.79 11.83
C SER A 419 12.43 15.58 12.18
N HIS A 420 12.05 14.31 12.30
CA HIS A 420 10.99 13.84 13.19
C HIS A 420 11.41 14.14 14.62
N ASP A 421 11.44 15.43 14.93
CA ASP A 421 12.04 15.97 16.15
C ASP A 421 11.15 15.64 17.34
N GLY A 422 11.24 14.39 17.80
CA GLY A 422 10.44 13.80 18.86
C GLY A 422 9.18 13.07 18.40
N THR A 423 8.98 12.86 17.09
CA THR A 423 7.91 11.98 16.57
C THR A 423 8.52 10.71 15.96
N PRO A 424 7.81 9.57 15.94
CA PRO A 424 8.30 8.40 15.21
C PRO A 424 8.15 8.60 13.70
N MET A 425 9.05 7.99 12.94
CA MET A 425 8.94 7.94 11.48
C MET A 425 7.90 6.90 11.06
N PHE A 426 6.98 7.24 10.17
CA PHE A 426 6.04 6.24 9.62
C PHE A 426 6.62 5.62 8.34
N LYS A 427 6.46 4.30 8.18
CA LYS A 427 7.00 3.55 7.04
C LYS A 427 5.92 2.74 6.32
N LEU A 428 5.90 2.77 4.99
CA LEU A 428 4.98 1.98 4.17
C LEU A 428 5.55 0.58 3.90
N ILE A 429 4.68 -0.44 3.90
CA ILE A 429 5.00 -1.84 3.63
C ILE A 429 4.02 -2.50 2.64
N ASP A 430 4.35 -3.72 2.23
CA ASP A 430 3.49 -4.65 1.48
C ASP A 430 3.15 -4.24 0.05
N PHE A 431 4.17 -4.26 -0.82
CA PHE A 431 4.05 -3.91 -2.24
C PHE A 431 3.52 -5.04 -3.12
N GLY A 432 2.92 -6.10 -2.55
CA GLY A 432 2.45 -7.27 -3.32
C GLY A 432 1.40 -6.92 -4.38
N LEU A 433 0.58 -5.90 -4.13
CA LEU A 433 -0.41 -5.38 -5.08
C LEU A 433 0.06 -4.17 -5.89
N ALA A 434 1.29 -3.71 -5.67
CA ALA A 434 1.80 -2.53 -6.35
C ALA A 434 1.98 -2.79 -7.86
N ARG A 435 1.67 -1.79 -8.68
CA ARG A 435 1.78 -1.87 -10.15
C ARG A 435 2.31 -0.56 -10.73
N ASP A 436 3.15 -0.70 -11.75
CA ASP A 436 3.54 0.42 -12.61
C ASP A 436 2.34 0.77 -13.50
N MET A 437 1.85 2.01 -13.39
CA MET A 437 0.72 2.52 -14.18
C MET A 437 1.16 3.61 -15.17
N SER A 438 2.45 3.65 -15.51
CA SER A 438 3.00 4.56 -16.51
C SER A 438 2.33 4.34 -17.87
N VAL A 439 2.36 5.38 -18.72
CA VAL A 439 1.70 5.36 -20.05
C VAL A 439 2.28 4.28 -20.95
N ASP A 440 3.56 3.98 -20.78
CA ASP A 440 4.26 2.97 -21.58
C ASP A 440 4.00 1.55 -21.08
N ASP A 441 3.46 1.39 -19.87
CA ASP A 441 3.25 0.07 -19.30
C ASP A 441 2.18 -0.74 -20.06
N ALA A 442 2.40 -2.04 -20.11
CA ALA A 442 1.48 -2.98 -20.74
C ALA A 442 0.13 -3.01 -20.01
N CYS A 443 0.12 -2.79 -18.68
CA CYS A 443 -1.09 -2.81 -17.87
C CYS A 443 -2.09 -1.73 -18.32
N ARG A 444 -1.63 -0.48 -18.49
CA ARG A 444 -2.51 0.63 -18.91
C ARG A 444 -3.08 0.43 -20.32
N ARG A 445 -2.37 -0.29 -21.18
CA ARG A 445 -2.83 -0.64 -22.54
C ARG A 445 -3.74 -1.86 -22.58
N ASN A 446 -3.69 -2.71 -21.56
CA ASN A 446 -4.54 -3.89 -21.46
C ASN A 446 -5.81 -3.57 -20.67
N LEU A 447 -6.92 -3.40 -21.39
CA LEU A 447 -8.21 -3.12 -20.79
C LEU A 447 -8.58 -4.17 -19.72
N LYS A 448 -8.28 -5.46 -19.94
CA LYS A 448 -8.58 -6.53 -18.97
C LYS A 448 -7.86 -6.31 -17.64
N ASP A 449 -6.60 -5.89 -17.68
CA ASP A 449 -5.80 -5.65 -16.48
C ASP A 449 -6.32 -4.42 -15.73
N LEU A 450 -6.63 -3.33 -16.46
CA LEU A 450 -7.31 -2.14 -15.89
C LEU A 450 -8.64 -2.48 -15.21
N TRP A 451 -9.47 -3.34 -15.81
CA TRP A 451 -10.70 -3.83 -15.17
C TRP A 451 -10.41 -4.68 -13.93
N GLY A 452 -9.32 -5.47 -13.95
CA GLY A 452 -8.83 -6.19 -12.78
C GLY A 452 -8.49 -5.24 -11.62
N HIS A 453 -7.81 -4.13 -11.92
CA HIS A 453 -7.40 -3.15 -10.92
C HIS A 453 -8.55 -2.43 -10.23
N ARG A 454 -9.76 -2.42 -10.81
CA ARG A 454 -10.97 -1.93 -10.11
C ARG A 454 -11.30 -2.70 -8.83
N ARG A 455 -10.77 -3.92 -8.69
CA ARG A 455 -11.01 -4.83 -7.57
C ARG A 455 -9.76 -5.10 -6.74
N CYS A 456 -8.65 -4.41 -7.04
CA CYS A 456 -7.43 -4.53 -6.25
C CYS A 456 -7.52 -3.70 -4.97
N GLY A 457 -6.93 -4.21 -3.89
CA GLY A 457 -6.89 -3.55 -2.59
C GLY A 457 -8.01 -3.99 -1.64
N LYS A 458 -7.96 -3.49 -0.41
CA LYS A 458 -8.95 -3.81 0.63
C LYS A 458 -10.27 -3.03 0.47
N PRO A 459 -11.42 -3.68 0.73
CA PRO A 459 -12.72 -3.02 0.73
C PRO A 459 -12.76 -1.77 1.62
N GLY A 460 -13.28 -0.69 1.06
CA GLY A 460 -13.41 0.63 1.71
C GLY A 460 -12.12 1.46 1.75
N PHE A 461 -11.01 0.95 1.23
CA PHE A 461 -9.82 1.72 0.84
C PHE A 461 -9.72 1.89 -0.69
N TYR A 462 -10.79 1.55 -1.41
CA TYR A 462 -10.84 1.74 -2.86
C TYR A 462 -10.79 3.23 -3.23
N LEU A 463 -10.06 3.50 -4.30
CA LEU A 463 -9.89 4.80 -4.93
C LEU A 463 -11.16 5.19 -5.72
N PRO A 464 -11.50 6.48 -5.82
CA PRO A 464 -12.51 6.97 -6.77
C PRO A 464 -12.27 6.44 -8.20
N GLU A 465 -10.99 6.36 -8.59
CA GLU A 465 -10.53 5.82 -9.87
C GLU A 465 -10.95 4.35 -10.10
N GLN A 466 -11.31 3.59 -9.06
CA GLN A 466 -11.75 2.19 -9.15
C GLN A 466 -13.29 2.03 -9.19
N PHE A 467 -14.03 2.89 -8.48
CA PHE A 467 -15.46 2.68 -8.24
C PHE A 467 -16.40 3.75 -8.80
N THR A 468 -15.90 4.88 -9.32
CA THR A 468 -16.77 5.93 -9.87
C THR A 468 -17.68 5.44 -10.99
N ARG A 469 -18.85 6.10 -11.12
CA ARG A 469 -19.87 5.78 -12.14
C ARG A 469 -19.37 5.94 -13.57
N GLU A 470 -18.29 6.69 -13.78
CA GLU A 470 -17.67 6.86 -15.09
C GLU A 470 -17.28 5.50 -15.72
N TRP A 471 -16.95 4.50 -14.90
CA TRP A 471 -16.73 3.12 -15.37
C TRP A 471 -17.93 2.48 -16.06
N GLU A 472 -19.16 2.90 -15.76
CA GLU A 472 -20.37 2.37 -16.43
C GLU A 472 -20.47 2.87 -17.88
N ALA A 473 -19.88 4.05 -18.15
CA ALA A 473 -19.83 4.65 -19.48
C ALA A 473 -18.60 4.19 -20.29
N ILE A 474 -17.63 3.53 -19.64
CA ILE A 474 -16.40 3.09 -20.30
C ILE A 474 -16.65 1.83 -21.14
N VAL A 475 -16.41 1.95 -22.44
CA VAL A 475 -16.53 0.85 -23.44
C VAL A 475 -15.16 0.47 -24.01
N GLU A 476 -14.24 1.42 -24.07
CA GLU A 476 -12.85 1.24 -24.53
C GLU A 476 -11.87 1.44 -23.36
N SER A 477 -10.63 1.87 -23.62
CA SER A 477 -9.76 2.31 -22.53
C SER A 477 -10.23 3.66 -21.97
N PRO A 478 -10.08 3.89 -20.65
CA PRO A 478 -10.44 5.17 -20.04
C PRO A 478 -9.76 6.37 -20.73
N ASP A 479 -8.50 6.22 -21.12
CA ASP A 479 -7.73 7.25 -21.83
C ASP A 479 -8.32 7.57 -23.22
N ALA A 480 -8.74 6.56 -23.97
CA ALA A 480 -9.35 6.76 -25.29
C ALA A 480 -10.67 7.54 -25.21
N GLN A 481 -11.37 7.42 -24.08
CA GLN A 481 -12.64 8.10 -23.82
C GLN A 481 -12.47 9.38 -22.98
N GLN A 482 -11.23 9.79 -22.71
CA GLN A 482 -10.91 10.99 -21.93
C GLN A 482 -11.61 10.99 -20.56
N ALA A 483 -11.66 9.82 -19.91
CA ALA A 483 -12.21 9.69 -18.58
C ALA A 483 -11.46 10.60 -17.61
N ARG A 484 -12.20 11.29 -16.74
CA ARG A 484 -11.61 12.23 -15.76
C ARG A 484 -11.16 11.57 -14.48
N VAL A 485 -11.79 10.45 -14.10
CA VAL A 485 -11.58 9.76 -12.83
C VAL A 485 -11.34 8.28 -13.04
N ALA A 486 -12.25 7.60 -13.73
CA ALA A 486 -12.18 6.15 -13.89
C ALA A 486 -10.87 5.73 -14.57
N GLY A 487 -10.10 4.87 -13.89
CA GLY A 487 -8.83 4.36 -14.39
C GLY A 487 -7.70 5.38 -14.51
N GLN A 488 -7.90 6.63 -14.06
CA GLN A 488 -6.88 7.68 -14.08
C GLN A 488 -5.92 7.56 -12.90
N TYR A 489 -5.28 6.39 -12.80
CA TYR A 489 -4.30 6.09 -11.75
C TYR A 489 -3.02 6.91 -11.94
N SER A 490 -2.50 7.45 -10.85
CA SER A 490 -1.23 8.19 -10.77
C SER A 490 -0.73 8.21 -9.32
N TRP A 491 0.43 8.79 -9.02
CA TRP A 491 0.87 8.96 -7.62
C TRP A 491 -0.18 9.61 -6.71
N LYS A 492 -1.11 10.40 -7.29
CA LYS A 492 -2.23 11.00 -6.56
C LYS A 492 -3.24 9.98 -6.05
N SER A 493 -3.29 8.78 -6.62
CA SER A 493 -4.06 7.64 -6.11
C SER A 493 -3.47 7.16 -4.78
N ASN A 494 -2.15 7.03 -4.66
CA ASN A 494 -1.50 6.73 -3.38
C ASN A 494 -1.77 7.85 -2.35
N LEU A 495 -1.72 9.11 -2.78
CA LEU A 495 -2.03 10.26 -1.92
C LEU A 495 -3.46 10.18 -1.36
N TRP A 496 -4.44 9.74 -2.16
CA TRP A 496 -5.82 9.60 -1.71
C TRP A 496 -5.93 8.56 -0.58
N GLN A 497 -5.29 7.39 -0.71
CA GLN A 497 -5.35 6.35 0.33
C GLN A 497 -4.64 6.79 1.61
N LEU A 498 -3.48 7.45 1.51
CA LEU A 498 -2.80 8.02 2.68
C LEU A 498 -3.60 9.15 3.33
N ALA A 499 -4.31 9.96 2.54
CA ALA A 499 -5.22 10.97 3.09
C ALA A 499 -6.45 10.33 3.76
N LEU A 500 -6.91 9.17 3.29
CA LEU A 500 -7.94 8.39 3.95
C LEU A 500 -7.44 7.86 5.31
N ILE A 501 -6.19 7.40 5.39
CA ILE A 501 -5.56 7.07 6.67
C ILE A 501 -5.51 8.30 7.58
N MET A 502 -5.10 9.46 7.07
CA MET A 502 -5.08 10.71 7.85
C MET A 502 -6.47 11.11 8.36
N HIS A 503 -7.49 10.90 7.53
CA HIS A 503 -8.89 11.06 7.92
C HIS A 503 -9.27 10.11 9.07
N ILE A 504 -8.91 8.82 8.99
CA ILE A 504 -9.15 7.84 10.07
C ILE A 504 -8.44 8.28 11.35
N VAL A 505 -7.20 8.77 11.26
CA VAL A 505 -6.44 9.29 12.42
C VAL A 505 -7.13 10.49 13.07
N ILE A 506 -7.62 11.44 12.27
CA ILE A 506 -8.31 12.64 12.79
C ILE A 506 -9.66 12.28 13.41
N THR A 507 -10.42 11.42 12.75
CA THR A 507 -11.81 11.12 13.15
C THR A 507 -11.92 9.97 14.14
N PHE A 508 -10.88 9.14 14.26
CA PHE A 508 -10.88 7.85 14.95
C PHE A 508 -12.02 6.92 14.51
N ARG A 509 -12.51 7.09 13.27
CA ARG A 509 -13.59 6.26 12.70
C ARG A 509 -12.98 5.16 11.85
N TRP A 510 -13.22 3.94 12.30
CA TRP A 510 -12.56 2.74 11.80
C TRP A 510 -13.22 2.06 10.60
N ASN A 511 -14.48 2.39 10.32
CA ASN A 511 -15.29 1.59 9.41
C ASN A 511 -15.18 2.13 7.96
N PRO A 512 -14.32 1.59 7.08
CA PRO A 512 -13.99 2.21 5.81
C PRO A 512 -15.20 2.24 4.85
N THR A 513 -16.12 1.26 4.97
CA THR A 513 -17.37 1.24 4.19
C THR A 513 -18.36 2.34 4.61
N ASN A 514 -18.26 2.85 5.84
CA ASN A 514 -18.95 4.05 6.31
C ASN A 514 -18.07 5.31 6.32
N THR A 515 -16.76 5.19 6.03
CA THR A 515 -15.78 6.28 6.10
C THR A 515 -15.72 7.07 4.79
N ILE A 516 -16.06 6.44 3.65
CA ILE A 516 -16.30 7.16 2.41
C ILE A 516 -17.62 7.92 2.56
N HIS A 517 -17.52 9.12 3.14
CA HIS A 517 -18.65 10.02 3.29
C HIS A 517 -19.24 10.35 1.92
N PRO A 518 -20.54 10.66 1.82
CA PRO A 518 -21.13 11.08 0.56
C PRO A 518 -20.31 12.21 -0.07
N LEU A 519 -20.06 12.08 -1.37
CA LEU A 519 -19.39 13.12 -2.13
C LEU A 519 -20.16 14.44 -1.98
N ARG A 520 -19.45 15.49 -1.54
CA ARG A 520 -20.02 16.83 -1.37
C ARG A 520 -19.07 17.86 -1.93
N ASP A 521 -19.66 18.92 -2.48
CA ASP A 521 -18.91 20.11 -2.84
C ASP A 521 -18.46 20.84 -1.56
N ALA A 522 -17.18 21.21 -1.50
CA ALA A 522 -16.61 21.99 -0.41
C ALA A 522 -15.70 23.10 -0.95
N ASP A 523 -15.79 24.29 -0.35
CA ASP A 523 -14.89 25.41 -0.66
C ASP A 523 -13.53 25.22 0.01
N LEU A 524 -12.59 24.57 -0.69
CA LEU A 524 -11.28 24.23 -0.16
C LEU A 524 -10.21 25.25 -0.53
N ILE A 525 -9.22 25.43 0.36
CA ILE A 525 -8.05 26.26 0.11
C ILE A 525 -7.22 25.65 -1.02
N TYR A 526 -6.74 26.49 -1.94
CA TYR A 526 -5.85 26.07 -3.02
C TYR A 526 -4.68 27.04 -3.24
N GLY A 527 -3.62 26.53 -3.87
CA GLY A 527 -2.37 27.26 -4.07
C GLY A 527 -1.46 27.22 -2.85
N PRO A 528 -0.27 27.82 -2.95
CA PRO A 528 0.68 27.87 -1.85
C PRO A 528 0.11 28.68 -0.67
N PRO A 529 0.50 28.34 0.57
CA PRO A 529 0.20 29.15 1.73
C PRO A 529 0.71 30.57 1.53
N ASN A 530 -0.04 31.50 2.10
CA ASN A 530 0.27 32.91 2.12
C ASN A 530 -0.18 33.46 3.47
N ASP A 531 0.37 34.60 3.87
CA ASP A 531 0.08 35.22 5.18
C ASP A 531 -1.30 35.90 5.23
N LEU A 532 -2.16 35.67 4.23
CA LEU A 532 -3.50 36.23 4.27
C LEU A 532 -4.31 35.54 5.38
N PRO A 533 -5.13 36.30 6.12
CA PRO A 533 -6.09 35.73 7.04
C PRO A 533 -6.92 34.63 6.37
N LEU A 534 -7.30 33.59 7.11
CA LEU A 534 -8.07 32.43 6.59
C LEU A 534 -9.29 32.82 5.74
N LYS A 535 -9.97 33.91 6.10
CA LYS A 535 -11.14 34.45 5.36
C LYS A 535 -10.79 35.00 3.97
N ARG A 536 -9.53 35.30 3.72
CA ARG A 536 -8.98 35.86 2.47
C ARG A 536 -8.14 34.84 1.70
N GLN A 537 -7.99 33.62 2.23
CA GLN A 537 -7.37 32.53 1.50
C GLN A 537 -8.17 32.23 0.23
N ARG A 538 -7.47 31.86 -0.84
CA ARG A 538 -8.12 31.50 -2.10
C ARG A 538 -8.85 30.18 -1.91
N LYS A 539 -10.15 30.18 -2.18
CA LYS A 539 -10.99 28.97 -2.11
C LYS A 539 -11.57 28.65 -3.47
N ARG A 540 -11.74 27.36 -3.73
CA ARG A 540 -12.45 26.84 -4.89
C ARG A 540 -13.32 25.68 -4.42
N SER A 541 -14.51 25.57 -5.02
CA SER A 541 -15.40 24.45 -4.76
C SER A 541 -14.87 23.19 -5.44
N TYR A 542 -14.72 22.11 -4.67
CA TYR A 542 -14.30 20.80 -5.16
C TYR A 542 -15.23 19.70 -4.66
N PRO A 543 -15.55 18.69 -5.49
CA PRO A 543 -16.21 17.48 -5.03
C PRO A 543 -15.22 16.62 -4.24
N THR A 544 -15.49 16.43 -2.95
CA THR A 544 -14.59 15.70 -2.03
C THR A 544 -15.35 14.76 -1.10
N TYR A 545 -14.70 13.65 -0.76
CA TYR A 545 -15.15 12.72 0.28
C TYR A 545 -14.78 13.22 1.70
N GLY A 546 -13.92 14.24 1.81
CA GLY A 546 -13.44 14.79 3.08
C GLY A 546 -14.21 16.01 3.61
N ALA A 547 -15.32 16.42 2.98
CA ALA A 547 -16.01 17.69 3.30
C ALA A 547 -16.41 17.84 4.77
N HIS A 548 -16.83 16.75 5.41
CA HIS A 548 -17.26 16.72 6.82
C HIS A 548 -16.11 16.98 7.81
N LEU A 549 -14.83 16.87 7.40
CA LEU A 549 -13.71 17.31 8.23
C LEU A 549 -13.82 18.82 8.54
N LEU A 550 -14.53 19.59 7.72
CA LEU A 550 -14.73 21.02 7.95
C LEU A 550 -15.79 21.32 9.02
N ASP A 551 -16.48 20.30 9.54
CA ASP A 551 -17.49 20.47 10.59
C ASP A 551 -16.85 20.90 11.93
N PRO A 552 -17.58 21.66 12.79
CA PRO A 552 -17.04 22.19 14.04
C PRO A 552 -16.50 21.16 15.03
N GLN A 553 -16.99 19.91 14.98
CA GLN A 553 -16.50 18.83 15.84
C GLN A 553 -15.00 18.54 15.68
N TYR A 554 -14.43 18.91 14.52
CA TYR A 554 -13.00 18.74 14.23
C TYR A 554 -12.20 20.05 14.38
N ASP A 555 -12.76 21.10 15.00
CA ASP A 555 -12.07 22.39 15.17
C ASP A 555 -10.80 22.32 16.04
N HIS A 556 -10.62 21.22 16.77
CA HIS A 556 -9.38 20.92 17.48
C HIS A 556 -8.19 20.64 16.54
N VAL A 557 -8.45 20.21 15.29
CA VAL A 557 -7.43 20.00 14.26
C VAL A 557 -7.24 21.30 13.45
N PRO A 558 -6.00 21.69 13.10
CA PRO A 558 -5.74 22.94 12.42
C PRO A 558 -6.55 23.03 11.14
N PHE A 559 -7.23 24.17 10.95
CA PHE A 559 -8.09 24.40 9.81
C PHE A 559 -7.40 24.11 8.47
N ARG A 560 -6.13 24.50 8.32
CA ARG A 560 -5.34 24.24 7.11
C ARG A 560 -5.13 22.74 6.86
N LEU A 561 -4.84 21.97 7.91
CA LEU A 561 -4.66 20.52 7.79
C LEU A 561 -5.96 19.84 7.34
N ARG A 562 -7.09 20.22 7.95
CA ARG A 562 -8.41 19.69 7.57
C ARG A 562 -8.74 19.97 6.11
N HIS A 563 -8.47 21.20 5.65
CA HIS A 563 -8.61 21.58 4.25
C HIS A 563 -7.68 20.80 3.31
N LEU A 564 -6.43 20.60 3.71
CA LEU A 564 -5.45 19.84 2.92
C LEU A 564 -5.88 18.38 2.77
N VAL A 565 -6.23 17.70 3.88
CA VAL A 565 -6.70 16.31 3.86
C VAL A 565 -7.97 16.18 3.02
N ALA A 566 -8.94 17.09 3.20
CA ALA A 566 -10.14 17.11 2.36
C ALA A 566 -9.82 17.29 0.87
N ARG A 567 -8.80 18.08 0.51
CA ARG A 567 -8.39 18.27 -0.89
C ARG A 567 -7.67 17.03 -1.45
N CYS A 568 -6.88 16.33 -0.64
CA CYS A 568 -6.30 15.04 -1.03
C CYS A 568 -7.39 13.97 -1.29
N LEU A 569 -8.55 14.09 -0.64
CA LEU A 569 -9.73 13.23 -0.80
C LEU A 569 -10.70 13.70 -1.92
N CYS A 570 -10.27 14.57 -2.84
CA CYS A 570 -11.06 14.93 -4.01
C CYS A 570 -11.29 13.73 -4.94
N GLU A 571 -12.50 13.66 -5.52
CA GLU A 571 -12.89 12.58 -6.45
C GLU A 571 -12.01 12.59 -7.69
N VAL A 572 -11.85 13.76 -8.30
CA VAL A 572 -11.00 13.96 -9.49
C VAL A 572 -9.52 14.01 -9.06
N PRO A 573 -8.66 13.11 -9.57
CA PRO A 573 -7.24 13.11 -9.20
C PRO A 573 -6.55 14.46 -9.43
N ASP A 574 -6.84 15.11 -10.56
CA ASP A 574 -6.24 16.42 -10.90
C ASP A 574 -6.54 17.53 -9.90
N ASP A 575 -7.67 17.47 -9.18
CA ASP A 575 -8.05 18.47 -8.19
C ASP A 575 -7.30 18.32 -6.85
N ARG A 576 -6.71 17.14 -6.61
CA ARG A 576 -5.84 16.87 -5.44
C ARG A 576 -4.55 17.69 -5.52
N PRO A 577 -3.97 18.11 -4.37
CA PRO A 577 -2.84 19.04 -4.36
C PRO A 577 -1.57 18.45 -4.98
N SER A 578 -0.68 19.31 -5.48
CA SER A 578 0.65 18.89 -5.93
C SER A 578 1.60 18.66 -4.74
N PHE A 579 2.74 17.99 -4.97
CA PHE A 579 3.79 17.85 -3.95
C PHE A 579 4.28 19.20 -3.43
N GLU A 580 4.39 20.21 -4.30
CA GLU A 580 4.81 21.55 -3.93
C GLU A 580 3.78 22.24 -3.03
N GLU A 581 2.49 22.07 -3.31
CA GLU A 581 1.43 22.59 -2.44
C GLU A 581 1.44 21.92 -1.07
N ILE A 582 1.51 20.58 -1.02
CA ILE A 582 1.54 19.83 0.25
C ILE A 582 2.75 20.22 1.08
N ARG A 583 3.94 20.26 0.46
CA ARG A 583 5.19 20.67 1.11
C ARG A 583 5.09 22.07 1.68
N ALA A 584 4.56 23.01 0.92
CA ALA A 584 4.46 24.39 1.37
C ALA A 584 3.52 24.50 2.58
N GLU A 585 2.39 23.77 2.60
CA GLU A 585 1.49 23.69 3.76
C GLU A 585 2.18 23.12 5.01
N ILE A 586 2.94 22.03 4.87
CA ILE A 586 3.70 21.42 5.97
C ILE A 586 4.76 22.38 6.49
N GLN A 587 5.54 22.99 5.60
CA GLN A 587 6.59 23.93 5.98
C GLN A 587 6.00 25.14 6.70
N TRP A 588 4.89 25.69 6.20
CA TRP A 588 4.19 26.79 6.84
C TRP A 588 3.74 26.42 8.26
N ALA A 589 3.21 25.21 8.45
CA ALA A 589 2.80 24.73 9.76
C ALA A 589 3.98 24.61 10.74
N TRP A 590 5.12 24.10 10.29
CA TRP A 590 6.34 24.00 11.10
C TRP A 590 6.95 25.38 11.43
N ASP A 591 6.92 26.32 10.49
CA ASP A 591 7.46 27.68 10.70
C ASP A 591 6.65 28.51 11.69
N HIS A 592 5.37 28.16 11.89
CA HIS A 592 4.44 28.86 12.78
C HIS A 592 4.18 28.13 14.10
N GLU A 593 4.89 27.04 14.35
CA GLU A 593 4.77 26.29 15.59
C GLU A 593 5.58 26.93 16.72
N SER A 594 5.00 26.98 17.92
CA SER A 594 5.73 27.41 19.12
C SER A 594 6.69 26.33 19.65
N ALA A 595 7.71 26.73 20.39
CA ALA A 595 8.64 25.79 21.02
C ALA A 595 7.92 24.90 22.06
N GLU A 596 6.91 25.45 22.73
CA GLU A 596 6.08 24.75 23.70
C GLU A 596 5.21 23.66 23.04
N GLU A 597 4.57 23.95 21.91
CA GLU A 597 3.80 22.95 21.15
C GLU A 597 4.69 21.81 20.66
N LYS A 598 5.88 22.16 20.17
CA LYS A 598 6.87 21.19 19.73
C LYS A 598 7.29 20.25 20.85
N GLU A 599 7.63 20.78 22.01
CA GLU A 599 8.01 19.98 23.18
C GLU A 599 6.84 19.14 23.72
N ALA A 600 5.63 19.69 23.75
CA ALA A 600 4.42 18.95 24.12
C ALA A 600 4.18 17.77 23.17
N ALA A 601 4.41 17.97 21.86
CA ALA A 601 4.34 16.90 20.88
C ALA A 601 5.40 15.82 21.12
N ARG A 602 6.64 16.19 21.43
CA ARG A 602 7.70 15.20 21.77
C ARG A 602 7.31 14.35 22.97
N GLN A 603 6.84 14.99 24.04
CA GLN A 603 6.45 14.30 25.26
C GLN A 603 5.27 13.37 24.99
N TRP A 604 4.25 13.86 24.30
CA TRP A 604 3.09 13.07 23.91
C TRP A 604 3.51 11.86 23.06
N SER A 605 4.36 12.06 22.05
CA SER A 605 4.81 10.99 21.18
C SER A 605 5.63 9.93 21.94
N ARG A 606 6.48 10.31 22.89
CA ARG A 606 7.20 9.34 23.73
C ARG A 606 6.26 8.50 24.59
N THR A 607 5.20 9.10 25.12
CA THR A 607 4.20 8.40 25.92
C THR A 607 3.31 7.48 25.09
N HIS A 608 2.90 7.92 23.89
CA HIS A 608 1.92 7.19 23.08
C HIS A 608 2.54 6.25 22.04
N PHE A 609 3.81 6.43 21.69
CA PHE A 609 4.58 5.54 20.81
C PHE A 609 5.73 4.89 21.56
N GLU A 610 5.53 4.52 22.82
CA GLU A 610 6.53 3.77 23.58
C GLU A 610 6.87 2.47 22.84
N LYS A 611 8.18 2.16 22.76
CA LYS A 611 8.64 0.95 22.09
C LYS A 611 8.15 -0.26 22.87
N PRO A 612 7.43 -1.21 22.24
CA PRO A 612 7.04 -2.42 22.95
C PRO A 612 8.28 -3.21 23.37
N PRO A 613 8.17 -4.07 24.40
CA PRO A 613 9.28 -4.93 24.78
C PRO A 613 9.73 -5.77 23.57
N PRO A 614 11.04 -6.01 23.42
CA PRO A 614 11.55 -6.85 22.33
C PRO A 614 10.82 -8.19 22.28
N PRO A 615 10.60 -8.76 21.07
CA PRO A 615 10.01 -10.08 20.94
C PRO A 615 10.72 -11.09 21.85
N VAL A 616 9.94 -11.79 22.68
CA VAL A 616 10.49 -12.84 23.54
C VAL A 616 11.09 -13.92 22.64
N ILE A 617 12.40 -14.08 22.72
CA ILE A 617 13.10 -15.15 22.03
C ILE A 617 12.74 -16.44 22.79
N PRO A 618 11.98 -17.36 22.18
CA PRO A 618 11.62 -18.59 22.88
C PRO A 618 12.92 -19.32 23.27
N PRO A 619 13.03 -19.83 24.51
CA PRO A 619 14.21 -20.60 24.90
C PRO A 619 14.43 -21.69 23.86
N TRP A 620 15.61 -21.75 23.24
CA TRP A 620 15.87 -22.66 22.13
C TRP A 620 15.50 -24.12 22.48
N LYS A 621 15.75 -24.52 23.73
CA LYS A 621 15.32 -25.83 24.28
C LYS A 621 13.81 -26.09 24.21
N LYS A 622 12.96 -25.05 24.34
CA LYS A 622 11.50 -25.18 24.17
C LYS A 622 11.11 -25.30 22.70
N VAL A 623 11.76 -24.58 21.80
CA VAL A 623 11.57 -24.73 20.35
C VAL A 623 12.00 -26.14 19.91
N GLU A 624 13.14 -26.62 20.41
CA GLU A 624 13.61 -27.99 20.22
C GLU A 624 12.65 -29.03 20.81
N GLN A 625 12.20 -28.86 22.05
CA GLN A 625 11.24 -29.78 22.69
C GLN A 625 9.90 -29.81 21.95
N TRP A 626 9.40 -28.65 21.50
CA TRP A 626 8.18 -28.53 20.71
C TRP A 626 8.33 -29.23 19.35
N ALA A 627 9.46 -29.01 18.66
CA ALA A 627 9.78 -29.68 17.40
C ALA A 627 9.90 -31.21 17.56
N LYS A 628 10.37 -31.68 18.72
CA LYS A 628 10.44 -33.12 19.08
C LYS A 628 9.07 -33.72 19.43
N GLN A 629 8.23 -32.99 20.17
CA GLN A 629 6.93 -33.49 20.65
C GLN A 629 5.87 -33.68 19.56
N LYS A 630 5.88 -32.85 18.51
CA LYS A 630 4.89 -32.95 17.41
C LYS A 630 5.19 -34.02 16.35
N THR A 631 6.15 -34.92 16.57
CA THR A 631 6.46 -36.05 15.65
C THR A 631 6.75 -35.64 14.20
N ILE A 632 7.26 -34.43 13.96
CA ILE A 632 7.66 -34.01 12.61
C ILE A 632 9.15 -34.34 12.44
N LEU A 633 9.39 -35.58 12.01
CA LEU A 633 10.64 -36.28 11.72
C LEU A 633 11.94 -35.44 11.69
N ARG A 634 12.92 -35.91 12.48
CA ARG A 634 14.38 -35.69 12.36
C ARG A 634 14.93 -34.30 12.70
N PHE A 635 14.31 -33.56 13.62
CA PHE A 635 15.01 -32.40 14.20
C PHE A 635 16.23 -32.83 15.05
N ASP A 636 16.17 -34.01 15.68
CA ASP A 636 17.27 -34.56 16.48
C ASP A 636 18.54 -34.87 15.65
N GLN A 637 18.37 -35.47 14.45
CA GLN A 637 19.49 -35.75 13.53
C GLN A 637 20.09 -34.47 12.94
N TYR A 638 19.31 -33.38 12.88
CA TYR A 638 19.80 -32.09 12.43
C TYR A 638 20.69 -31.42 13.50
N LEU A 639 20.30 -31.50 14.78
CA LEU A 639 21.10 -30.99 15.89
C LEU A 639 22.36 -31.83 16.16
N GLU A 640 22.31 -33.15 15.98
CA GLU A 640 23.52 -33.99 16.03
C GLU A 640 24.51 -33.66 14.91
N LYS A 641 24.00 -33.32 13.72
CA LYS A 641 24.83 -32.95 12.58
C LYS A 641 25.36 -31.51 12.68
N TYR A 642 24.66 -30.64 13.42
CA TYR A 642 24.98 -29.23 13.53
C TYR A 642 24.71 -28.69 14.95
N PRO A 643 25.60 -28.96 15.91
CA PRO A 643 25.44 -28.45 17.27
C PRO A 643 25.52 -26.91 17.28
N PRO A 644 24.68 -26.23 18.09
CA PRO A 644 24.81 -24.79 18.30
C PRO A 644 26.22 -24.49 18.84
N LYS A 645 26.88 -23.49 18.24
CA LYS A 645 28.21 -23.03 18.67
C LYS A 645 28.13 -22.24 19.97
#